data_AF-A0A2D4SNQ9-F1
#
_entry.id   AF-A0A2D4SNQ9-F1
#
_cell.length_a   1.000
_cell.length_b   1.000
_cell.length_c   1.000
_cell.angle_alpha   90.00
_cell.angle_beta   90.00
_cell.angle_gamma   90.00
#
_symmetry.space_group_name_H-M   'P 1'
#
loop_
_entity.id
_entity.type
_entity.pdbx_description
1 polymer ?
#
loop_
_entity_poly.entity_id
_entity_poly.type
_entity_poly.pdbx_seq_one_letter_code
_entity_poly.pdbx_strand_id
1 'polypeptide(L)'
;MLFTILSSFFACSTEKLSEDVIRLSWEDGQEFHIASSRRMLANKTEESAVSLELSGTESTFDDMWTSEVVWSYRVVETAVIPDVGDELYPYSIGSNGDQVPLSVIKVTLDETLNGDEALLGLDPVTYLIFTSSRNRLAGVIQFSNLDGERVEKAYSSKELSQDWSVLSQSNLSMIPTYLAPYGSKWEGSDRMLSNGSFAVAEKQNDVITDVVFEDLMGGEVVATRYEAGMPWPTWTVSANLNARMLSAEELLEIRGNVPAMLPQAPENFDYRAALSRSINLDSAQAIAQEDITTGELEFVVHEGYRPWAGNWWPLKTGKLVFGYLEGKETISGLIREDADEIKLVMDELSTEIRELRKSEEDKEEEIKAKQEEFSTKQKELVDLLVDFYNNLLRDLDGGVIRIEDGELRKDAQGEEGEEGAQEGWSFPINSLSPMDKFAVSEYLSGNTHPNPFYVSAWEILNSYNPGGADWWGHCNGWAAASILTHEPREERTITAGDTDITFSTADLKGLLTESHYSTQSIFYGERYNGEEDDIADLTPAHFHKLITFYLKEQGVPFVFDTTASEAVWNFPVWEAFVTMETASEINNGTLNVNTATMEELAAVLDEFDTRTAWEIVTHRDEEGGFQEMDDLLFVDTYDPETMASLLRIDVHTKTLNVTTDLRFTTDGVDEEHIDEDIDAPEFFVKQVKYTLELDEKGNIIGGTWEDENEHPDFAWVPYLNPRKRSKRGSENPYLVYDNMLDAFGKEMDRH
;
A
#
# COMPACT_ATOMS: atom_id res chain seq x y z
N MET A 1 -51.19 -23.58 17.09
CA MET A 1 -51.15 -22.95 15.76
C MET A 1 -49.71 -22.51 15.55
N LEU A 2 -48.94 -23.34 14.84
CA LEU A 2 -48.51 -23.12 13.42
C LEU A 2 -47.32 -22.13 13.39
N PHE A 3 -46.11 -22.32 12.84
CA PHE A 3 -45.36 -23.32 12.02
C PHE A 3 -43.85 -22.94 12.24
N THR A 4 -42.84 -23.81 12.46
CA THR A 4 -42.03 -24.59 11.47
C THR A 4 -41.48 -23.70 10.32
N ILE A 5 -40.19 -23.64 9.94
CA ILE A 5 -39.27 -24.58 9.26
C ILE A 5 -37.87 -23.84 9.22
N LEU A 6 -36.67 -24.37 9.46
CA LEU A 6 -35.77 -25.32 8.74
C LEU A 6 -34.64 -25.70 9.76
N SER A 7 -34.27 -26.94 10.09
CA SER A 7 -33.78 -28.10 9.31
C SER A 7 -32.44 -27.90 8.57
N SER A 8 -31.37 -28.23 9.30
CA SER A 8 -30.26 -29.15 8.96
C SER A 8 -29.62 -29.07 7.57
N PHE A 9 -28.29 -28.88 7.51
CA PHE A 9 -27.32 -29.80 6.90
C PHE A 9 -25.92 -29.16 6.99
N PHE A 10 -25.04 -29.69 7.86
CA PHE A 10 -23.63 -29.97 7.58
C PHE A 10 -23.06 -30.72 8.79
N ALA A 11 -23.14 -32.05 8.70
CA ALA A 11 -22.27 -32.93 9.45
C ALA A 11 -21.00 -33.10 8.61
N CYS A 12 -19.92 -32.42 9.00
CA CYS A 12 -18.56 -32.86 8.78
C CYS A 12 -17.87 -32.81 10.14
N SER A 13 -17.20 -33.90 10.48
CA SER A 13 -16.55 -34.09 11.78
C SER A 13 -15.46 -33.05 12.00
N THR A 14 -15.78 -31.97 12.68
CA THR A 14 -14.78 -31.18 13.39
C THR A 14 -14.43 -31.97 14.65
N GLU A 15 -13.29 -32.67 14.63
CA GLU A 15 -12.62 -33.01 15.88
C GLU A 15 -12.54 -31.72 16.70
N LYS A 16 -13.14 -31.73 17.89
CA LYS A 16 -13.02 -30.62 18.83
C LYS A 16 -11.55 -30.60 19.28
N LEU A 17 -10.75 -29.75 18.64
CA LEU A 17 -9.31 -29.65 18.88
C LEU A 17 -9.09 -29.10 20.30
N SER A 18 -8.23 -29.75 21.10
CA SER A 18 -7.99 -29.39 22.51
C SER A 18 -7.19 -28.10 22.60
N GLU A 19 -7.62 -27.19 23.48
CA GLU A 19 -6.96 -25.91 23.81
C GLU A 19 -5.59 -26.10 24.49
N ASP A 20 -5.24 -27.33 24.87
CA ASP A 20 -4.00 -27.63 25.61
C ASP A 20 -2.75 -27.73 24.72
N VAL A 21 -2.92 -27.68 23.39
CA VAL A 21 -1.83 -27.88 22.40
C VAL A 21 -1.31 -26.54 21.90
N ILE A 22 0.02 -26.41 21.80
CA ILE A 22 0.68 -25.23 21.23
C ILE A 22 0.31 -25.11 19.74
N ARG A 23 -0.23 -23.95 19.36
CA ARG A 23 -0.63 -23.63 17.99
C ARG A 23 -0.30 -22.20 17.67
N LEU A 24 0.20 -21.99 16.45
CA LEU A 24 0.36 -20.67 15.85
C LEU A 24 -0.97 -20.19 15.26
N SER A 25 -1.21 -18.90 15.31
CA SER A 25 -2.35 -18.25 14.66
C SER A 25 -1.82 -17.15 13.77
N TRP A 26 -2.45 -17.01 12.59
CA TRP A 26 -2.05 -16.05 11.58
C TRP A 26 -3.26 -15.33 11.03
N GLU A 27 -3.08 -14.06 10.73
CA GLU A 27 -4.04 -13.22 10.02
C GLU A 27 -3.48 -12.89 8.63
N ASP A 28 -4.37 -12.72 7.64
CA ASP A 28 -3.96 -12.34 6.30
C ASP A 28 -3.24 -10.98 6.34
N GLY A 29 -2.05 -10.91 5.73
CA GLY A 29 -1.23 -9.70 5.73
C GLY A 29 -0.39 -9.47 6.99
N GLN A 30 -0.52 -10.30 8.03
CA GLN A 30 0.28 -10.16 9.25
C GLN A 30 1.78 -10.27 8.96
N GLU A 31 2.57 -9.36 9.53
CA GLU A 31 4.03 -9.34 9.38
C GLU A 31 4.72 -9.41 10.76
N PHE A 32 5.84 -10.13 10.83
CA PHE A 32 6.71 -10.22 12.00
C PHE A 32 8.14 -10.51 11.57
N HIS A 33 9.11 -10.19 12.44
CA HIS A 33 10.53 -10.28 12.10
C HIS A 33 11.29 -11.21 13.04
N ILE A 34 12.13 -12.07 12.46
CA ILE A 34 12.97 -13.02 13.20
C ILE A 34 14.44 -12.66 12.96
N ALA A 35 15.14 -12.22 14.00
CA ALA A 35 16.59 -12.11 13.98
C ALA A 35 17.21 -13.49 14.18
N SER A 36 18.24 -13.81 13.39
CA SER A 36 18.95 -15.08 13.51
C SER A 36 20.45 -14.94 13.31
N SER A 37 21.22 -15.68 14.10
CA SER A 37 22.66 -15.85 13.94
C SER A 37 23.01 -17.33 13.85
N ARG A 38 24.06 -17.65 13.10
CA ARG A 38 24.52 -19.01 12.87
C ARG A 38 25.98 -19.16 13.29
N ARG A 39 26.35 -20.37 13.70
CA ARG A 39 27.73 -20.65 14.08
C ARG A 39 28.60 -20.79 12.83
N MET A 40 29.71 -20.05 12.75
CA MET A 40 30.65 -20.17 11.62
C MET A 40 31.55 -21.39 11.83
N LEU A 41 31.52 -22.33 10.88
CA LEU A 41 32.58 -23.34 10.76
C LEU A 41 33.77 -22.68 10.07
N ALA A 42 34.82 -22.36 10.81
CA ALA A 42 36.05 -21.83 10.22
C ALA A 42 36.69 -22.89 9.29
N ASN A 43 36.55 -22.72 7.98
CA ASN A 43 37.43 -23.39 7.02
C ASN A 43 38.81 -22.73 7.09
N LYS A 44 39.74 -23.32 7.86
CA LYS A 44 41.18 -23.05 7.66
C LYS A 44 41.67 -23.78 6.41
N THR A 45 41.54 -23.12 5.27
CA THR A 45 42.39 -23.34 4.09
C THR A 45 42.53 -21.96 3.45
N GLU A 46 43.58 -21.19 3.71
CA GLU A 46 44.92 -21.41 3.18
C GLU A 46 46.01 -20.98 4.19
N GLU A 47 46.78 -21.94 4.72
CA GLU A 47 48.17 -21.69 5.08
C GLU A 47 49.04 -22.71 4.36
N SER A 48 50.06 -22.18 3.68
CA SER A 48 51.10 -22.94 2.98
C SER A 48 51.64 -24.08 3.82
N ALA A 49 51.81 -25.24 3.19
CA ALA A 49 52.52 -26.36 3.75
C ALA A 49 54.00 -26.02 3.98
N VAL A 50 54.36 -25.52 5.17
CA VAL A 50 55.73 -25.62 5.69
C VAL A 50 55.71 -25.86 7.20
N SER A 51 56.41 -26.93 7.59
CA SER A 51 56.80 -27.36 8.94
C SER A 51 55.75 -28.08 9.80
N LEU A 52 55.75 -29.41 9.65
CA LEU A 52 55.53 -30.33 10.75
C LEU A 52 56.69 -30.17 11.76
N GLU A 53 56.44 -29.48 12.87
CA GLU A 53 57.08 -29.83 14.16
C GLU A 53 56.02 -29.83 15.26
N LEU A 54 55.95 -30.97 15.95
CA LEU A 54 55.13 -31.21 17.13
C LEU A 54 55.57 -30.31 18.28
N SER A 55 54.68 -29.44 18.77
CA SER A 55 54.68 -29.06 20.19
C SER A 55 53.29 -28.62 20.66
N GLY A 56 52.60 -29.56 21.30
CA GLY A 56 51.69 -29.36 22.45
C GLY A 56 50.97 -28.02 22.66
N THR A 57 50.23 -27.52 21.68
CA THR A 57 49.22 -26.48 21.91
C THR A 57 47.85 -27.10 21.82
N GLU A 58 47.12 -27.11 22.94
CA GLU A 58 45.66 -27.23 22.92
C GLU A 58 45.14 -26.18 21.94
N SER A 59 44.51 -26.63 20.86
CA SER A 59 43.78 -25.75 19.96
C SER A 59 42.54 -25.26 20.68
N THR A 60 42.58 -24.04 21.19
CA THR A 60 41.40 -23.30 21.63
C THR A 60 40.60 -22.89 20.39
N PHE A 61 39.43 -23.49 20.20
CA PHE A 61 38.46 -23.05 19.21
C PHE A 61 37.75 -21.80 19.77
N ASP A 62 37.91 -20.65 19.13
CA ASP A 62 37.05 -19.49 19.43
C ASP A 62 35.67 -19.73 18.79
N ASP A 63 34.63 -19.70 19.62
CA ASP A 63 33.23 -19.83 19.21
C ASP A 63 32.77 -18.56 18.47
N MET A 64 32.97 -18.50 17.15
CA MET A 64 32.53 -17.37 16.32
C MET A 64 31.12 -17.59 15.75
N TRP A 65 30.20 -16.69 16.06
CA TRP A 65 28.85 -16.60 15.48
C TRP A 65 28.80 -15.50 14.41
N THR A 66 27.91 -15.63 13.43
CA THR A 66 27.61 -14.54 12.47
C THR A 66 26.94 -13.37 13.17
N SER A 67 26.96 -12.19 12.56
CA SER A 67 26.03 -11.11 12.91
C SER A 67 24.58 -11.60 12.77
N GLU A 68 23.67 -10.93 13.48
CA GLU A 68 22.24 -11.18 13.31
C GLU A 68 21.79 -10.76 11.91
N VAL A 69 21.02 -11.64 11.30
CA VAL A 69 20.29 -11.40 10.07
C VAL A 69 18.81 -11.35 10.43
N VAL A 70 18.15 -10.27 10.03
CA VAL A 70 16.73 -10.02 10.28
C VAL A 70 15.91 -10.48 9.07
N TRP A 71 15.05 -11.46 9.30
CA TRP A 71 14.15 -12.02 8.30
C TRP A 71 12.74 -11.49 8.51
N SER A 72 12.12 -10.96 7.46
CA SER A 72 10.72 -10.49 7.49
C SER A 72 9.79 -11.61 7.04
N TYR A 73 8.87 -12.03 7.91
CA TYR A 73 7.87 -13.06 7.65
C TYR A 73 6.52 -12.39 7.45
N ARG A 74 5.95 -12.51 6.25
CA ARG A 74 4.64 -11.98 5.89
C ARG A 74 3.68 -13.09 5.55
N VAL A 75 2.55 -13.15 6.24
CA VAL A 75 1.44 -14.05 5.93
C VAL A 75 0.77 -13.53 4.66
N VAL A 76 0.91 -14.28 3.56
CA VAL A 76 0.40 -13.91 2.24
C VAL A 76 -1.10 -14.16 2.19
N GLU A 77 -1.51 -15.39 2.51
CA GLU A 77 -2.90 -15.81 2.54
C GLU A 77 -3.07 -16.96 3.55
N THR A 78 -4.25 -17.05 4.16
CA THR A 78 -4.65 -18.14 5.05
C THR A 78 -5.88 -18.88 4.53
N ALA A 79 -5.99 -20.17 4.88
CA ALA A 79 -7.12 -21.03 4.53
C ALA A 79 -7.42 -21.17 3.02
N VAL A 80 -6.40 -21.08 2.17
CA VAL A 80 -6.48 -21.18 0.71
C VAL A 80 -6.72 -22.63 0.28
N ILE A 81 -7.68 -22.86 -0.62
CA ILE A 81 -7.90 -24.17 -1.26
C ILE A 81 -7.48 -24.04 -2.73
N PRO A 82 -6.26 -24.45 -3.11
CA PRO A 82 -5.75 -24.27 -4.47
C PRO A 82 -6.47 -25.17 -5.48
N ASP A 83 -6.70 -24.68 -6.70
CA ASP A 83 -7.27 -25.50 -7.78
C ASP A 83 -6.26 -26.53 -8.32
N VAL A 84 -6.71 -27.62 -8.97
CA VAL A 84 -5.84 -28.71 -9.49
C VAL A 84 -4.71 -28.23 -10.42
N GLY A 85 -4.87 -27.06 -11.05
CA GLY A 85 -3.86 -26.45 -11.93
C GLY A 85 -2.90 -25.47 -11.24
N ASP A 86 -3.08 -25.22 -9.95
CA ASP A 86 -2.28 -24.30 -9.16
C ASP A 86 -0.96 -24.96 -8.69
N GLU A 87 0.13 -24.20 -8.63
CA GLU A 87 1.44 -24.69 -8.17
C GLU A 87 1.43 -25.11 -6.69
N LEU A 88 0.51 -24.57 -5.89
CA LEU A 88 0.31 -24.93 -4.49
C LEU A 88 -0.56 -26.19 -4.32
N TYR A 89 -1.26 -26.63 -5.36
CA TYR A 89 -2.14 -27.81 -5.31
C TYR A 89 -1.46 -29.06 -4.74
N PRO A 90 -0.22 -29.43 -5.13
CA PRO A 90 0.44 -30.61 -4.60
C PRO A 90 0.65 -30.59 -3.08
N TYR A 91 0.75 -29.40 -2.48
CA TYR A 91 0.92 -29.21 -1.04
C TYR A 91 -0.40 -29.28 -0.27
N SER A 92 -1.53 -29.10 -0.96
CA SER A 92 -2.88 -29.18 -0.39
C SER A 92 -3.39 -30.61 -0.22
N ILE A 93 -2.66 -31.63 -0.66
CA ILE A 93 -3.10 -33.02 -0.56
C ILE A 93 -2.65 -33.62 0.77
N GLY A 94 -3.60 -33.84 1.67
CA GLY A 94 -3.35 -34.49 2.95
C GLY A 94 -3.00 -35.97 2.81
N SER A 95 -2.54 -36.59 3.90
CA SER A 95 -2.07 -37.99 3.92
C SER A 95 -3.11 -39.04 3.48
N ASN A 96 -4.40 -38.69 3.54
CA ASN A 96 -5.51 -39.57 3.13
C ASN A 96 -5.98 -39.32 1.68
N GLY A 97 -5.35 -38.38 0.95
CA GLY A 97 -5.74 -37.97 -0.39
C GLY A 97 -6.79 -36.85 -0.44
N ASP A 98 -7.32 -36.43 0.71
CA ASP A 98 -8.24 -35.30 0.81
C ASP A 98 -7.50 -33.97 0.69
N GLN A 99 -8.15 -32.99 0.07
CA GLN A 99 -7.63 -31.65 -0.04
C GLN A 99 -7.81 -30.87 1.28
N VAL A 100 -6.75 -30.22 1.76
CA VAL A 100 -6.74 -29.41 2.98
C VAL A 100 -6.40 -27.95 2.64
N PRO A 101 -7.00 -26.97 3.34
CA PRO A 101 -6.64 -25.57 3.18
C PRO A 101 -5.18 -25.30 3.58
N LEU A 102 -4.57 -24.32 2.92
CA LEU A 102 -3.19 -23.90 3.09
C LEU A 102 -3.09 -22.48 3.63
N SER A 103 -2.05 -22.21 4.41
CA SER A 103 -1.60 -20.88 4.76
C SER A 103 -0.18 -20.69 4.22
N VAL A 104 0.09 -19.55 3.57
CA VAL A 104 1.36 -19.27 2.91
C VAL A 104 2.04 -18.08 3.60
N ILE A 105 3.29 -18.26 4.02
CA ILE A 105 4.12 -17.19 4.58
C ILE A 105 5.29 -16.94 3.64
N LYS A 106 5.44 -15.71 3.18
CA LYS A 106 6.61 -15.24 2.42
C LYS A 106 7.65 -14.71 3.39
N VAL A 107 8.89 -15.14 3.24
CA VAL A 107 10.04 -14.73 4.04
C VAL A 107 11.06 -14.06 3.13
N THR A 108 11.47 -12.85 3.47
CA THR A 108 12.43 -12.04 2.71
C THR A 108 13.47 -11.39 3.62
N LEU A 109 14.52 -10.83 3.01
CA LEU A 109 15.41 -9.90 3.67
C LEU A 109 14.98 -8.47 3.36
N ASP A 110 15.04 -7.61 4.37
CA ASP A 110 14.84 -6.18 4.24
C ASP A 110 16.21 -5.50 4.33
N GLU A 111 16.57 -4.72 3.31
CA GLU A 111 17.83 -3.97 3.25
C GLU A 111 17.93 -2.91 4.34
N THR A 112 16.79 -2.40 4.83
CA THR A 112 16.77 -1.44 5.95
C THR A 112 17.07 -2.09 7.29
N LEU A 113 16.98 -3.42 7.38
CA LEU A 113 17.17 -4.19 8.61
C LEU A 113 18.49 -4.99 8.61
N ASN A 114 19.22 -5.03 7.49
CA ASN A 114 20.39 -5.88 7.29
C ASN A 114 21.50 -5.14 6.56
N GLY A 115 22.75 -5.28 7.02
CA GLY A 115 23.92 -4.62 6.40
C GLY A 115 24.89 -5.54 5.64
N ASP A 116 24.57 -6.83 5.49
CA ASP A 116 25.46 -7.80 4.80
C ASP A 116 25.17 -7.79 3.28
N GLU A 117 25.99 -7.05 2.52
CA GLU A 117 25.87 -6.92 1.06
C GLU A 117 25.91 -8.28 0.32
N ALA A 118 26.69 -9.25 0.82
CA ALA A 118 26.80 -10.55 0.17
C ALA A 118 25.50 -11.35 0.32
N LEU A 119 24.86 -11.23 1.48
CA LEU A 119 23.59 -11.89 1.76
C LEU A 119 22.42 -11.19 1.05
N LEU A 120 22.40 -9.85 1.02
CA LEU A 120 21.41 -9.07 0.29
C LEU A 120 21.50 -9.30 -1.22
N GLY A 121 22.71 -9.44 -1.76
CA GLY A 121 22.93 -9.77 -3.18
C GLY A 121 22.38 -11.15 -3.61
N LEU A 122 22.14 -12.06 -2.66
CA LEU A 122 21.45 -13.33 -2.93
C LEU A 122 19.94 -13.16 -3.10
N ASP A 123 19.36 -12.03 -2.69
CA ASP A 123 17.91 -11.74 -2.68
C ASP A 123 17.04 -12.98 -2.37
N PRO A 124 17.20 -13.57 -1.18
CA PRO A 124 16.51 -14.80 -0.85
C PRO A 124 15.02 -14.55 -0.58
N VAL A 125 14.16 -15.19 -1.37
CA VAL A 125 12.71 -15.21 -1.15
C VAL A 125 12.27 -16.62 -0.84
N THR A 126 11.67 -16.86 0.32
CA THR A 126 11.22 -18.19 0.73
C THR A 126 9.73 -18.21 1.03
N TYR A 127 8.99 -19.13 0.43
CA TYR A 127 7.59 -19.39 0.74
C TYR A 127 7.49 -20.62 1.64
N LEU A 128 6.96 -20.43 2.85
CA LEU A 128 6.61 -21.47 3.80
C LEU A 128 5.13 -21.81 3.64
N ILE A 129 4.82 -23.06 3.32
CA ILE A 129 3.46 -23.52 3.02
C ILE A 129 2.99 -24.40 4.18
N PHE A 130 1.94 -23.98 4.87
CA PHE A 130 1.36 -24.67 6.02
C PHE A 130 0.00 -25.25 5.70
N THR A 131 -0.36 -26.38 6.29
CA THR A 131 -1.75 -26.84 6.29
C THR A 131 -2.52 -26.13 7.41
N SER A 132 -3.58 -25.39 7.07
CA SER A 132 -4.29 -24.50 8.01
C SER A 132 -4.99 -25.25 9.14
N SER A 133 -5.33 -26.52 8.93
CA SER A 133 -5.99 -27.34 9.97
C SER A 133 -5.07 -27.73 11.14
N ARG A 134 -3.74 -27.72 10.93
CA ARG A 134 -2.77 -28.28 11.89
C ARG A 134 -1.48 -27.47 12.06
N ASN A 135 -1.34 -26.31 11.41
CA ASN A 135 -0.11 -25.51 11.37
C ASN A 135 1.14 -26.33 11.01
N ARG A 136 0.99 -27.24 10.04
CA ARG A 136 2.09 -28.12 9.62
C ARG A 136 2.74 -27.62 8.36
N LEU A 137 4.05 -27.41 8.43
CA LEU A 137 4.88 -27.06 7.29
C LEU A 137 4.88 -28.21 6.27
N ALA A 138 4.17 -28.00 5.17
CA ALA A 138 4.02 -28.93 4.05
C ALA A 138 5.05 -28.71 2.95
N GLY A 139 5.49 -27.46 2.77
CA GLY A 139 6.47 -27.10 1.75
C GLY A 139 7.31 -25.89 2.13
N VAL A 140 8.52 -25.86 1.58
CA VAL A 140 9.43 -24.72 1.61
C VAL A 140 9.91 -24.51 0.18
N ILE A 141 9.56 -23.39 -0.44
CA ILE A 141 10.02 -23.03 -1.79
C ILE A 141 10.92 -21.81 -1.66
N GLN A 142 12.19 -21.95 -2.01
CA GLN A 142 13.20 -20.94 -1.83
C GLN A 142 13.76 -20.51 -3.18
N PHE A 143 13.83 -19.21 -3.39
CA PHE A 143 14.49 -18.58 -4.53
C PHE A 143 15.70 -17.78 -4.04
N SER A 144 16.79 -17.81 -4.80
CA SER A 144 18.00 -17.01 -4.53
C SER A 144 18.73 -16.69 -5.82
N ASN A 145 19.35 -15.52 -5.92
CA ASN A 145 20.22 -15.11 -7.01
C ASN A 145 21.64 -15.65 -6.79
N LEU A 146 22.18 -16.40 -7.76
CA LEU A 146 23.56 -16.88 -7.76
C LEU A 146 24.19 -16.48 -9.10
N ASP A 147 25.24 -15.66 -9.06
CA ASP A 147 25.96 -15.16 -10.25
C ASP A 147 25.05 -14.51 -11.32
N GLY A 148 23.97 -13.84 -10.89
CA GLY A 148 22.99 -13.19 -11.78
C GLY A 148 21.88 -14.11 -12.31
N GLU A 149 21.84 -15.38 -11.91
CA GLU A 149 20.75 -16.31 -12.25
C GLU A 149 19.86 -16.60 -11.04
N ARG A 150 18.53 -16.59 -11.24
CA ARG A 150 17.54 -16.97 -10.21
C ARG A 150 17.50 -18.49 -10.08
N VAL A 151 17.87 -19.01 -8.91
CA VAL A 151 17.86 -20.45 -8.60
C VAL A 151 16.71 -20.76 -7.65
N GLU A 152 15.90 -21.76 -7.99
CA GLU A 152 14.81 -22.29 -7.16
C GLU A 152 15.23 -23.61 -6.47
N LYS A 153 14.86 -23.74 -5.19
CA LYS A 153 14.94 -24.97 -4.41
C LYS A 153 13.62 -25.18 -3.67
N ALA A 154 12.93 -26.28 -3.96
CA ALA A 154 11.69 -26.65 -3.30
C ALA A 154 11.86 -27.94 -2.48
N TYR A 155 11.33 -27.93 -1.26
CA TYR A 155 11.25 -29.08 -0.36
C TYR A 155 9.79 -29.33 0.00
N SER A 156 9.38 -30.59 0.12
CA SER A 156 8.02 -30.96 0.54
C SER A 156 8.05 -32.15 1.50
N SER A 157 7.10 -32.20 2.43
CA SER A 157 6.95 -33.31 3.37
C SER A 157 5.70 -34.13 3.05
N LYS A 158 5.84 -35.46 3.07
CA LYS A 158 4.72 -36.39 2.99
C LYS A 158 4.23 -36.83 4.38
N GLU A 159 4.85 -36.36 5.44
CA GLU A 159 4.65 -36.79 6.83
C GLU A 159 3.63 -35.91 7.57
N LEU A 160 2.65 -35.36 6.85
CA LEU A 160 1.65 -34.41 7.37
C LEU A 160 0.70 -34.98 8.43
N SER A 161 0.75 -36.29 8.68
CA SER A 161 0.00 -36.97 9.75
C SER A 161 0.85 -37.39 10.95
N GLN A 162 2.19 -37.34 10.85
CA GLN A 162 3.10 -37.84 11.90
C GLN A 162 3.33 -36.82 13.02
N ASP A 163 3.66 -37.24 14.22
CA ASP A 163 3.90 -36.32 15.35
C ASP A 163 5.27 -35.60 15.30
N TRP A 164 6.01 -35.73 14.19
CA TRP A 164 7.31 -35.11 13.87
C TRP A 164 7.34 -34.61 12.41
N SER A 165 8.36 -33.82 12.03
CA SER A 165 8.52 -33.32 10.66
C SER A 165 9.98 -32.95 10.36
N VAL A 166 10.59 -33.55 9.34
CA VAL A 166 11.96 -33.18 8.91
C VAL A 166 12.05 -31.71 8.50
N LEU A 167 11.05 -31.19 7.78
CA LEU A 167 11.10 -29.80 7.27
C LEU A 167 11.13 -28.75 8.37
N SER A 168 10.43 -29.01 9.47
CA SER A 168 10.34 -28.06 10.58
C SER A 168 11.22 -28.44 11.76
N GLN A 169 11.97 -29.54 11.69
CA GLN A 169 12.86 -30.00 12.77
C GLN A 169 14.25 -30.27 12.25
N SER A 170 14.63 -29.60 11.16
CA SER A 170 15.98 -29.70 10.61
C SER A 170 16.43 -28.40 10.02
N ASN A 171 17.73 -28.16 10.11
CA ASN A 171 18.38 -26.98 9.56
C ASN A 171 18.55 -27.06 8.02
N LEU A 172 17.45 -27.15 7.28
CA LEU A 172 17.43 -27.39 5.83
C LEU A 172 17.45 -26.13 4.98
N SER A 173 17.13 -24.97 5.57
CA SER A 173 17.04 -23.70 4.85
C SER A 173 17.88 -22.62 5.53
N MET A 174 18.14 -21.54 4.80
CA MET A 174 18.86 -20.38 5.34
C MET A 174 18.02 -19.60 6.35
N ILE A 175 16.69 -19.70 6.26
CA ILE A 175 15.75 -19.06 7.18
C ILE A 175 15.46 -19.94 8.40
N PRO A 176 15.11 -19.36 9.56
CA PRO A 176 14.66 -20.13 10.72
C PRO A 176 13.32 -20.86 10.45
N THR A 177 13.32 -22.20 10.43
CA THR A 177 12.10 -23.02 10.23
C THR A 177 11.81 -23.99 11.36
N TYR A 178 12.57 -23.94 12.46
CA TYR A 178 12.37 -24.86 13.58
C TYR A 178 11.03 -24.63 14.27
N LEU A 179 10.23 -25.70 14.35
CA LEU A 179 8.96 -25.76 15.05
C LEU A 179 8.87 -27.06 15.85
N ALA A 180 8.26 -26.96 17.03
CA ALA A 180 8.01 -28.07 17.91
C ALA A 180 7.26 -29.23 17.21
N PRO A 181 7.54 -30.48 17.64
CA PRO A 181 6.73 -31.64 17.30
C PRO A 181 5.24 -31.41 17.48
N TYR A 182 4.45 -31.88 16.52
CA TYR A 182 3.01 -31.64 16.52
C TYR A 182 2.34 -32.26 17.75
N GLY A 183 1.55 -31.49 18.49
CA GLY A 183 0.87 -31.95 19.70
C GLY A 183 1.68 -31.73 21.00
N SER A 184 2.77 -30.95 20.95
CA SER A 184 3.36 -30.36 22.14
C SER A 184 2.33 -29.50 22.87
N LYS A 185 2.36 -29.53 24.20
CA LYS A 185 1.35 -28.91 25.06
C LYS A 185 1.90 -27.68 25.76
N TRP A 186 1.01 -26.75 26.11
CA TRP A 186 1.32 -25.62 27.00
C TRP A 186 1.63 -26.06 28.44
N GLU A 187 1.12 -27.23 28.82
CA GLU A 187 1.47 -27.87 30.09
C GLU A 187 2.68 -28.80 29.93
N GLY A 188 3.42 -28.99 31.03
CA GLY A 188 4.60 -29.85 31.06
C GLY A 188 4.31 -31.26 30.53
N SER A 189 5.04 -31.71 29.52
CA SER A 189 4.85 -33.04 28.92
C SER A 189 6.11 -33.64 28.32
N ASP A 190 6.33 -34.92 28.63
CA ASP A 190 7.42 -35.72 28.09
C ASP A 190 6.85 -36.77 27.14
N ARG A 191 7.35 -36.84 25.91
CA ARG A 191 6.84 -37.81 24.93
C ARG A 191 7.91 -38.34 23.97
N MET A 192 7.81 -39.63 23.69
CA MET A 192 8.53 -40.26 22.59
C MET A 192 7.67 -40.14 21.32
N LEU A 193 8.27 -39.62 20.25
CA LEU A 193 7.64 -39.44 18.96
C LEU A 193 7.58 -40.77 18.18
N SER A 194 6.75 -40.83 17.15
CA SER A 194 6.61 -42.03 16.31
C SER A 194 7.88 -42.45 15.54
N ASN A 195 8.83 -41.53 15.32
CA ASN A 195 10.16 -41.84 14.77
C ASN A 195 11.18 -42.30 15.82
N GLY A 196 10.80 -42.34 17.10
CA GLY A 196 11.67 -42.74 18.21
C GLY A 196 12.50 -41.62 18.84
N SER A 197 12.46 -40.39 18.32
CA SER A 197 13.08 -39.24 19.00
C SER A 197 12.21 -38.75 20.17
N PHE A 198 12.78 -37.91 21.03
CA PHE A 198 12.13 -37.41 22.23
C PHE A 198 11.76 -35.94 22.10
N ALA A 199 10.63 -35.56 22.70
CA ALA A 199 10.19 -34.18 22.81
C ALA A 199 9.75 -33.91 24.26
N VAL A 200 10.24 -32.80 24.82
CA VAL A 200 9.91 -32.32 26.16
C VAL A 200 9.29 -30.94 26.04
N ALA A 201 8.11 -30.75 26.60
CA ALA A 201 7.54 -29.43 26.83
C ALA A 201 7.67 -29.11 28.33
N GLU A 202 8.27 -27.97 28.66
CA GLU A 202 8.46 -27.48 30.01
C GLU A 202 7.75 -26.13 30.17
N LYS A 203 6.68 -26.11 30.98
CA LYS A 203 5.91 -24.91 31.27
C LYS A 203 6.75 -23.98 32.15
N GLN A 204 7.03 -22.77 31.66
CA GLN A 204 7.76 -21.74 32.41
C GLN A 204 6.79 -20.90 33.26
N ASN A 205 5.65 -20.52 32.67
CA ASN A 205 4.53 -19.85 33.34
C ASN A 205 3.22 -20.10 32.56
N ASP A 206 2.14 -19.41 32.89
CA ASP A 206 0.82 -19.65 32.28
C ASP A 206 0.73 -19.29 30.79
N VAL A 207 1.67 -18.49 30.27
CA VAL A 207 1.70 -18.05 28.87
C VAL A 207 2.95 -18.50 28.11
N ILE A 208 3.98 -19.03 28.78
CA ILE A 208 5.27 -19.42 28.18
C ILE A 208 5.56 -20.91 28.41
N THR A 209 5.92 -21.60 27.33
CA THR A 209 6.38 -23.00 27.34
C THR A 209 7.60 -23.19 26.44
N ASP A 210 8.62 -23.85 26.98
CA ASP A 210 9.80 -24.25 26.21
C ASP A 210 9.63 -25.68 25.71
N VAL A 211 9.87 -25.92 24.42
CA VAL A 211 9.82 -27.26 23.82
C VAL A 211 11.21 -27.65 23.32
N VAL A 212 11.72 -28.75 23.85
CA VAL A 212 13.02 -29.33 23.51
C VAL A 212 12.83 -30.59 22.68
N PHE A 213 13.49 -30.68 21.53
CA PHE A 213 13.42 -31.82 20.62
C PHE A 213 14.74 -31.99 19.83
N GLU A 214 14.88 -33.09 19.11
CA GLU A 214 16.09 -33.41 18.34
C GLU A 214 15.98 -32.92 16.89
N ASP A 215 17.05 -32.30 16.36
CA ASP A 215 17.20 -32.01 14.93
C ASP A 215 17.31 -33.33 14.17
N LEU A 216 16.34 -33.63 13.31
CA LEU A 216 16.23 -34.92 12.63
C LEU A 216 17.29 -35.17 11.56
N MET A 217 18.03 -34.14 11.13
CA MET A 217 19.13 -34.25 10.18
C MET A 217 20.48 -34.08 10.87
N GLY A 218 20.57 -33.19 11.85
CA GLY A 218 21.79 -32.88 12.58
C GLY A 218 22.08 -33.75 13.81
N GLY A 219 21.05 -34.35 14.42
CA GLY A 219 21.14 -35.12 15.67
C GLY A 219 21.38 -34.27 16.92
N GLU A 220 21.28 -32.94 16.80
CA GLU A 220 21.52 -31.98 17.88
C GLU A 220 20.24 -31.64 18.63
N VAL A 221 20.36 -31.17 19.87
CA VAL A 221 19.20 -30.71 20.64
C VAL A 221 18.81 -29.29 20.21
N VAL A 222 17.52 -29.10 19.95
CA VAL A 222 16.88 -27.82 19.65
C VAL A 222 15.92 -27.49 20.78
N ALA A 223 15.97 -26.25 21.27
CA ALA A 223 15.00 -25.72 22.23
C ALA A 223 14.29 -24.53 21.59
N THR A 224 12.96 -24.53 21.63
CA THR A 224 12.11 -23.44 21.12
C THR A 224 11.18 -22.93 22.21
N ARG A 225 11.07 -21.63 22.36
CA ARG A 225 10.14 -20.97 23.29
C ARG A 225 8.89 -20.56 22.56
N TYR A 226 7.74 -20.93 23.11
CA TYR A 226 6.43 -20.47 22.68
C TYR A 226 5.81 -19.59 23.75
N GLU A 227 5.20 -18.51 23.28
CA GLU A 227 4.42 -17.59 24.10
C GLU A 227 3.00 -17.49 23.52
N ALA A 228 1.99 -17.52 24.38
CA ALA A 228 0.60 -17.52 23.97
C ALA A 228 0.26 -16.24 23.20
N GLY A 229 -0.34 -16.38 22.01
CA GLY A 229 -0.73 -15.27 21.14
C GLY A 229 0.34 -14.84 20.12
N MET A 230 1.57 -15.34 20.22
CA MET A 230 2.63 -14.99 19.26
C MET A 230 2.53 -15.80 17.95
N PRO A 231 2.80 -15.19 16.78
CA PRO A 231 2.62 -15.84 15.46
C PRO A 231 3.70 -16.87 15.13
N TRP A 232 4.78 -16.92 15.92
CA TRP A 232 5.94 -17.79 15.74
C TRP A 232 6.63 -18.04 17.09
N PRO A 233 7.48 -19.07 17.25
CA PRO A 233 8.38 -19.16 18.39
C PRO A 233 9.11 -17.84 18.67
N THR A 234 9.04 -17.34 19.89
CA THR A 234 9.71 -16.10 20.29
C THR A 234 11.21 -16.29 20.43
N TRP A 235 11.66 -17.52 20.66
CA TRP A 235 13.06 -17.87 20.70
C TRP A 235 13.31 -19.31 20.24
N THR A 236 14.44 -19.56 19.61
CA THR A 236 14.89 -20.87 19.13
C THR A 236 16.40 -20.95 19.23
N VAL A 237 16.91 -21.98 19.88
CA VAL A 237 18.35 -22.21 20.00
C VAL A 237 18.70 -23.66 19.70
N SER A 238 19.86 -23.84 19.08
CA SER A 238 20.54 -25.12 18.88
C SER A 238 22.06 -24.88 18.91
N ALA A 239 22.85 -25.93 18.72
CA ALA A 239 24.31 -25.81 18.60
C ALA A 239 24.78 -24.91 17.43
N ASN A 240 23.92 -24.66 16.43
CA ASN A 240 24.31 -24.00 15.17
C ASN A 240 23.41 -22.82 14.77
N LEU A 241 22.33 -22.56 15.51
CA LEU A 241 21.37 -21.50 15.24
C LEU A 241 20.92 -20.88 16.55
N ASN A 242 20.89 -19.56 16.60
CA ASN A 242 20.13 -18.80 17.57
C ASN A 242 19.18 -17.89 16.79
N ALA A 243 17.90 -17.95 17.08
CA ALA A 243 16.88 -17.13 16.45
C ALA A 243 15.91 -16.60 17.50
N ARG A 244 15.48 -15.35 17.33
CA ARG A 244 14.55 -14.68 18.24
C ARG A 244 13.60 -13.80 17.44
N MET A 245 12.37 -13.71 17.90
CA MET A 245 11.43 -12.72 17.38
C MET A 245 11.83 -11.33 17.87
N LEU A 246 11.85 -10.36 16.96
CA LEU A 246 12.13 -8.97 17.30
C LEU A 246 10.86 -8.30 17.81
N SER A 247 11.01 -7.48 18.85
CA SER A 247 9.95 -6.56 19.25
C SER A 247 9.86 -5.38 18.27
N ALA A 248 8.75 -4.64 18.32
CA ALA A 248 8.62 -3.38 17.58
C ALA A 248 9.70 -2.36 17.97
N GLU A 249 10.10 -2.32 19.25
CA GLU A 249 11.15 -1.43 19.77
C GLU A 249 12.53 -1.76 19.18
N GLU A 250 12.88 -3.05 19.10
CA GLU A 250 14.16 -3.47 18.53
C GLU A 250 14.22 -3.24 17.02
N LEU A 251 13.10 -3.40 16.31
CA LEU A 251 13.01 -3.04 14.90
C LEU A 251 13.22 -1.54 14.67
N LEU A 252 12.67 -0.71 15.56
CA LEU A 252 12.88 0.74 15.53
C LEU A 252 14.32 1.12 15.87
N GLU A 253 15.01 0.44 16.77
CA GLU A 253 16.44 0.67 17.01
C GLU A 253 17.30 0.31 15.80
N ILE A 254 16.95 -0.78 15.10
CA ILE A 254 17.64 -1.20 13.88
C ILE A 254 17.38 -0.18 12.76
N ARG A 255 16.14 0.30 12.60
CA ARG A 255 15.75 1.33 11.62
C ARG A 255 16.20 2.75 12.00
N GLY A 256 16.38 3.03 13.28
CA GLY A 256 16.78 4.34 13.81
C GLY A 256 18.25 4.69 13.53
N ASN A 257 19.04 3.74 13.03
CA ASN A 257 20.38 3.99 12.50
C ASN A 257 20.39 4.24 10.98
N VAL A 258 19.24 4.43 10.34
CA VAL A 258 19.15 4.86 8.94
C VAL A 258 19.70 6.30 8.85
N PRO A 259 20.84 6.52 8.17
CA PRO A 259 21.39 7.86 7.97
C PRO A 259 20.37 8.76 7.26
N ALA A 260 20.55 10.09 7.37
CA ALA A 260 19.84 11.06 6.55
C ALA A 260 19.72 10.53 5.10
N MET A 261 18.48 10.42 4.64
CA MET A 261 18.11 9.73 3.41
C MET A 261 19.02 10.15 2.26
N LEU A 262 19.58 9.17 1.53
CA LEU A 262 20.29 9.48 0.30
C LEU A 262 19.23 9.88 -0.75
N PRO A 263 19.40 11.03 -1.44
CA PRO A 263 18.47 11.43 -2.50
C PRO A 263 18.41 10.41 -3.64
N GLN A 264 19.35 9.46 -3.72
CA GLN A 264 19.38 8.42 -4.75
C GLN A 264 18.80 7.11 -4.24
N ALA A 265 17.99 6.47 -5.10
CA ALA A 265 17.47 5.14 -4.84
C ALA A 265 18.61 4.10 -4.75
N PRO A 266 18.46 3.06 -3.93
CA PRO A 266 19.35 1.89 -3.94
C PRO A 266 19.49 1.26 -5.33
N GLU A 267 20.62 0.60 -5.61
CA GLU A 267 20.92 0.02 -6.94
C GLU A 267 19.90 -1.04 -7.40
N ASN A 268 19.18 -1.67 -6.47
CA ASN A 268 18.13 -2.67 -6.73
C ASN A 268 16.75 -2.24 -6.22
N PHE A 269 16.48 -0.94 -6.20
CA PHE A 269 15.21 -0.41 -5.69
C PHE A 269 14.01 -0.92 -6.50
N ASP A 270 13.19 -1.75 -5.88
CA ASP A 270 11.91 -2.19 -6.44
C ASP A 270 10.83 -1.16 -6.10
N TYR A 271 10.65 -0.20 -7.00
CA TYR A 271 9.76 0.92 -6.82
C TYR A 271 8.30 0.48 -6.64
N ARG A 272 7.88 -0.54 -7.40
CA ARG A 272 6.52 -1.09 -7.28
C ARG A 272 6.30 -1.77 -5.94
N ALA A 273 7.28 -2.53 -5.46
CA ALA A 273 7.20 -3.13 -4.14
C ALA A 273 7.14 -2.04 -3.06
N ALA A 274 7.96 -1.00 -3.16
CA ALA A 274 7.99 0.13 -2.21
C ALA A 274 6.63 0.86 -2.16
N LEU A 275 6.02 1.17 -3.31
CA LEU A 275 4.65 1.75 -3.38
C LEU A 275 3.58 0.81 -2.81
N SER A 276 3.71 -0.50 -3.01
CA SER A 276 2.74 -1.50 -2.53
C SER A 276 2.85 -1.82 -1.03
N ARG A 277 3.84 -1.27 -0.33
CA ARG A 277 3.95 -1.42 1.12
C ARG A 277 2.87 -0.57 1.79
N SER A 278 2.28 -1.12 2.85
CA SER A 278 1.27 -0.47 3.67
C SER A 278 1.79 -0.28 5.09
N ILE A 279 1.35 0.79 5.74
CA ILE A 279 1.61 1.05 7.16
C ILE A 279 0.33 0.77 7.97
N ASN A 280 0.49 0.16 9.16
CA ASN A 280 -0.57 0.13 10.16
C ASN A 280 -0.53 1.45 10.94
N LEU A 281 -1.47 2.34 10.67
CA LEU A 281 -1.51 3.68 11.27
C LEU A 281 -1.78 3.68 12.77
N ASP A 282 -2.38 2.61 13.30
CA ASP A 282 -2.65 2.42 14.73
C ASP A 282 -1.43 1.89 15.50
N SER A 283 -0.39 1.46 14.79
CA SER A 283 0.83 0.98 15.44
C SER A 283 1.61 2.13 16.09
N ALA A 284 2.27 1.84 17.23
CA ALA A 284 3.12 2.81 17.89
C ALA A 284 4.31 3.17 16.99
N GLN A 285 4.47 4.46 16.71
CA GLN A 285 5.58 5.00 15.92
C GLN A 285 6.25 6.10 16.74
N ALA A 286 7.52 5.91 17.07
CA ALA A 286 8.30 6.89 17.81
C ALA A 286 8.99 7.90 16.89
N ILE A 287 9.07 9.14 17.35
CA ILE A 287 9.94 10.15 16.73
C ILE A 287 11.31 10.06 17.39
N ALA A 288 12.36 9.90 16.59
CA ALA A 288 13.73 9.78 17.09
C ALA A 288 14.13 11.02 17.90
N GLN A 289 14.81 10.83 19.03
CA GLN A 289 15.20 11.95 19.90
C GLN A 289 16.16 12.94 19.21
N GLU A 290 16.97 12.45 18.26
CA GLU A 290 17.82 13.30 17.41
C GLU A 290 16.99 14.16 16.46
N ASP A 291 15.94 13.60 15.85
CA ASP A 291 15.01 14.33 14.98
C ASP A 291 14.31 15.47 15.74
N ILE A 292 13.86 15.19 16.96
CA ILE A 292 13.26 16.22 17.83
C ILE A 292 14.27 17.30 18.23
N THR A 293 15.54 16.92 18.40
CA THR A 293 16.60 17.87 18.80
C THR A 293 17.04 18.74 17.64
N THR A 294 17.09 18.19 16.43
CA THR A 294 17.41 18.92 15.20
C THR A 294 16.29 19.88 14.86
N GLY A 295 15.04 19.43 14.98
CA GLY A 295 13.85 20.24 14.79
C GLY A 295 13.54 20.59 13.32
N GLU A 296 14.42 20.26 12.38
CA GLU A 296 14.23 20.45 10.94
C GLU A 296 14.59 19.15 10.21
N LEU A 297 13.63 18.61 9.45
CA LEU A 297 13.79 17.38 8.69
C LEU A 297 13.31 17.58 7.25
N GLU A 298 13.96 16.89 6.32
CA GLU A 298 13.57 16.86 4.91
C GLU A 298 13.29 15.41 4.52
N PHE A 299 12.07 15.15 4.05
CA PHE A 299 11.65 13.86 3.51
C PHE A 299 11.45 14.04 2.02
N VAL A 300 12.11 13.24 1.20
CA VAL A 300 12.13 13.47 -0.25
C VAL A 300 12.13 12.16 -1.02
N VAL A 301 11.34 12.13 -2.08
CA VAL A 301 11.32 11.02 -3.03
C VAL A 301 12.67 10.91 -3.75
N HIS A 302 13.10 9.67 -3.96
CA HIS A 302 14.34 9.38 -4.67
C HIS A 302 14.38 10.03 -6.07
N GLU A 303 15.56 10.47 -6.47
CA GLU A 303 15.86 10.93 -7.83
C GLU A 303 15.41 9.88 -8.86
N GLY A 304 14.79 10.33 -9.96
CA GLY A 304 14.20 9.52 -11.02
C GLY A 304 12.76 9.06 -10.74
N TYR A 305 12.27 9.16 -9.50
CA TYR A 305 10.96 8.66 -9.07
C TYR A 305 9.95 9.75 -8.72
N ARG A 306 10.30 11.02 -8.95
CA ARG A 306 9.39 12.14 -8.71
C ARG A 306 8.24 12.15 -9.75
N PRO A 307 7.01 12.52 -9.36
CA PRO A 307 5.87 12.54 -10.27
C PRO A 307 5.97 13.72 -11.23
N TRP A 308 5.70 13.50 -12.51
CA TRP A 308 5.73 14.56 -13.53
C TRP A 308 4.51 15.48 -13.51
N ALA A 309 4.71 16.77 -13.77
CA ALA A 309 3.65 17.75 -13.90
C ALA A 309 2.85 17.52 -15.18
N GLY A 310 1.54 17.68 -15.08
CA GLY A 310 0.63 17.36 -16.17
C GLY A 310 -0.64 18.19 -16.17
N ASN A 311 -1.61 17.75 -16.93
CA ASN A 311 -2.92 18.38 -17.01
C ASN A 311 -3.96 17.41 -16.44
N TRP A 312 -4.98 17.91 -15.75
CA TRP A 312 -6.02 17.05 -15.17
C TRP A 312 -7.11 16.64 -16.17
N TRP A 313 -7.03 17.09 -17.42
CA TRP A 313 -7.94 16.77 -18.52
C TRP A 313 -9.42 16.96 -18.14
N PRO A 314 -9.90 18.21 -18.08
CA PRO A 314 -11.25 18.52 -17.62
C PRO A 314 -12.35 17.83 -18.46
N LEU A 315 -13.28 17.15 -17.78
CA LEU A 315 -14.39 16.42 -18.41
C LEU A 315 -15.27 17.34 -19.25
N LYS A 316 -15.36 18.62 -18.87
CA LYS A 316 -16.15 19.62 -19.57
C LYS A 316 -15.67 19.91 -21.00
N THR A 317 -14.37 19.78 -21.23
CA THR A 317 -13.78 20.13 -22.52
C THR A 317 -13.70 18.92 -23.47
N GLY A 318 -13.56 17.72 -22.92
CA GLY A 318 -13.43 16.48 -23.68
C GLY A 318 -12.18 16.44 -24.57
N LYS A 319 -11.09 17.10 -24.16
CA LYS A 319 -9.87 17.27 -24.99
C LYS A 319 -9.23 15.96 -25.45
N LEU A 320 -9.35 14.86 -24.69
CA LEU A 320 -8.88 13.54 -25.10
C LEU A 320 -9.65 12.98 -26.31
N VAL A 321 -10.95 13.31 -26.41
CA VAL A 321 -11.87 12.84 -27.45
C VAL A 321 -11.89 13.79 -28.64
N PHE A 322 -12.07 15.09 -28.39
CA PHE A 322 -12.31 16.09 -29.43
C PHE A 322 -11.03 16.78 -29.89
N GLY A 323 -9.93 16.61 -29.15
CA GLY A 323 -8.64 17.25 -29.40
C GLY A 323 -8.42 18.49 -28.54
N TYR A 324 -7.14 18.77 -28.25
CA TYR A 324 -6.71 19.94 -27.46
C TYR A 324 -6.13 21.06 -28.34
N LEU A 325 -5.83 20.79 -29.61
CA LEU A 325 -5.29 21.76 -30.55
C LEU A 325 -6.38 22.71 -31.07
N GLU A 326 -6.24 23.99 -30.79
CA GLU A 326 -7.21 25.01 -31.20
C GLU A 326 -7.39 25.06 -32.73
N GLY A 327 -8.65 25.06 -33.18
CA GLY A 327 -9.00 25.14 -34.61
C GLY A 327 -8.68 23.88 -35.43
N LYS A 328 -8.38 22.75 -34.78
CA LYS A 328 -8.21 21.45 -35.44
C LYS A 328 -9.46 20.61 -35.28
N GLU A 329 -10.10 20.28 -36.40
CA GLU A 329 -11.22 19.35 -36.43
C GLU A 329 -10.72 17.90 -36.36
N THR A 330 -11.52 17.06 -35.71
CA THR A 330 -11.24 15.64 -35.46
C THR A 330 -12.45 14.82 -35.88
N ILE A 331 -12.29 13.49 -35.97
CA ILE A 331 -13.39 12.61 -36.40
C ILE A 331 -14.48 12.62 -35.34
N SER A 332 -14.09 12.50 -34.08
CA SER A 332 -15.01 12.61 -32.95
C SER A 332 -15.58 14.02 -32.81
N GLY A 333 -14.92 15.04 -33.37
CA GLY A 333 -15.49 16.40 -33.49
C GLY A 333 -16.77 16.46 -34.32
N LEU A 334 -16.98 15.55 -35.28
CA LEU A 334 -18.17 15.52 -36.14
C LEU A 334 -19.46 15.14 -35.41
N ILE A 335 -19.38 14.42 -34.29
CA ILE A 335 -20.54 14.00 -33.47
C ILE A 335 -20.77 14.95 -32.28
N ARG A 336 -19.87 15.92 -32.05
CA ARG A 336 -19.89 16.73 -30.84
C ARG A 336 -21.19 17.50 -30.63
N GLU A 337 -21.67 18.19 -31.66
CA GLU A 337 -22.89 19.01 -31.57
C GLU A 337 -24.11 18.16 -31.17
N ASP A 338 -24.32 17.04 -31.85
CA ASP A 338 -25.42 16.11 -31.56
C ASP A 338 -25.28 15.47 -30.15
N ALA A 339 -24.05 15.15 -29.74
CA ALA A 339 -23.78 14.60 -28.42
C ALA A 339 -24.00 15.64 -27.30
N ASP A 340 -23.58 16.89 -27.52
CA ASP A 340 -23.73 18.00 -26.56
C ASP A 340 -25.22 18.28 -26.29
N GLU A 341 -26.08 18.26 -27.31
CA GLU A 341 -27.53 18.43 -27.15
C GLU A 341 -28.13 17.42 -26.16
N ILE A 342 -27.68 16.16 -26.21
CA ILE A 342 -28.18 15.10 -25.32
C ILE A 342 -27.50 15.18 -23.96
N LYS A 343 -26.17 15.38 -23.93
CA LYS A 343 -25.37 15.40 -22.69
C LYS A 343 -25.73 16.54 -21.77
N LEU A 344 -25.97 17.74 -22.29
CA LEU A 344 -26.40 18.88 -21.47
C LEU A 344 -27.72 18.59 -20.72
N VAL A 345 -28.67 17.91 -21.36
CA VAL A 345 -29.92 17.47 -20.71
C VAL A 345 -29.66 16.39 -19.66
N MET A 346 -28.79 15.43 -19.96
CA MET A 346 -28.40 14.40 -19.00
C MET A 346 -27.71 14.99 -17.76
N ASP A 347 -26.82 15.97 -17.96
CA ASP A 347 -26.07 16.64 -16.89
C ASP A 347 -27.00 17.48 -15.99
N GLU A 348 -27.98 18.17 -16.59
CA GLU A 348 -29.05 18.87 -15.86
C GLU A 348 -29.87 17.89 -15.01
N LEU A 349 -30.36 16.79 -15.60
CA LEU A 349 -31.12 15.76 -14.89
C LEU A 349 -30.32 15.12 -13.74
N SER A 350 -29.03 14.83 -13.97
CA SER A 350 -28.14 14.29 -12.94
C SER A 350 -28.00 15.25 -11.76
N THR A 351 -27.83 16.55 -12.05
CA THR A 351 -27.77 17.60 -11.05
C THR A 351 -29.07 17.70 -10.25
N GLU A 352 -30.22 17.74 -10.93
CA GLU A 352 -31.53 17.78 -10.27
C GLU A 352 -31.76 16.54 -9.39
N ILE A 353 -31.40 15.34 -9.85
CA ILE A 353 -31.50 14.10 -9.05
C ILE A 353 -30.65 14.22 -7.78
N ARG A 354 -29.43 14.75 -7.88
CA ARG A 354 -28.54 14.95 -6.73
C ARG A 354 -29.14 15.94 -5.73
N GLU A 355 -29.66 17.08 -6.19
CA GLU A 355 -30.28 18.08 -5.31
C GLU A 355 -31.57 17.57 -4.66
N LEU A 356 -32.37 16.76 -5.36
CA LEU A 356 -33.55 16.10 -4.77
C LEU A 356 -33.15 15.11 -3.67
N ARG A 357 -32.05 14.38 -3.83
CA ARG A 357 -31.52 13.45 -2.81
C ARG A 357 -31.00 14.16 -1.56
N LYS A 358 -30.54 15.40 -1.69
CA LYS A 358 -30.10 16.24 -0.55
C LYS A 358 -31.28 16.85 0.24
N SER A 359 -32.52 16.72 -0.26
CA SER A 359 -33.71 17.29 0.38
C SER A 359 -34.17 16.46 1.59
N GLU A 360 -34.56 17.10 2.69
CA GLU A 360 -35.19 16.42 3.85
C GLU A 360 -36.61 15.88 3.58
N GLU A 361 -37.19 16.23 2.42
CA GLU A 361 -38.53 15.79 2.01
C GLU A 361 -38.44 14.48 1.24
N ASP A 362 -39.41 13.58 1.44
CA ASP A 362 -39.52 12.35 0.66
C ASP A 362 -39.94 12.68 -0.80
N LYS A 363 -38.96 12.63 -1.71
CA LYS A 363 -39.12 12.92 -3.15
C LYS A 363 -38.87 11.69 -4.03
N GLU A 364 -39.08 10.48 -3.50
CA GLU A 364 -38.76 9.23 -4.20
C GLU A 364 -39.45 9.11 -5.59
N GLU A 365 -40.73 9.52 -5.70
CA GLU A 365 -41.45 9.48 -6.98
C GLU A 365 -40.88 10.45 -8.02
N GLU A 366 -40.44 11.65 -7.60
CA GLU A 366 -39.84 12.66 -8.48
C GLU A 366 -38.44 12.23 -8.93
N ILE A 367 -37.63 11.69 -8.00
CA ILE A 367 -36.31 11.12 -8.30
C ILE A 367 -36.46 10.01 -9.34
N LYS A 368 -37.42 9.11 -9.16
CA LYS A 368 -37.66 8.01 -10.10
C LYS A 368 -38.08 8.51 -11.49
N ALA A 369 -38.97 9.50 -11.56
CA ALA A 369 -39.39 10.08 -12.84
C ALA A 369 -38.19 10.70 -13.60
N LYS A 370 -37.33 11.44 -12.91
CA LYS A 370 -36.11 12.01 -13.51
C LYS A 370 -35.09 10.93 -13.90
N GLN A 371 -34.96 9.85 -13.12
CA GLN A 371 -34.12 8.70 -13.48
C GLN A 371 -34.62 7.99 -14.76
N GLU A 372 -35.93 7.89 -14.97
CA GLU A 372 -36.51 7.35 -16.20
C GLU A 372 -36.24 8.25 -17.41
N GLU A 373 -36.31 9.57 -17.24
CA GLU A 373 -35.94 10.55 -18.27
C GLU A 373 -34.45 10.50 -18.59
N PHE A 374 -33.59 10.48 -17.57
CA PHE A 374 -32.15 10.32 -17.72
C PHE A 374 -31.81 9.03 -18.48
N SER A 375 -32.44 7.90 -18.11
CA SER A 375 -32.24 6.61 -18.79
C SER A 375 -32.68 6.65 -20.26
N THR A 376 -33.73 7.42 -20.57
CA THR A 376 -34.19 7.62 -21.95
C THR A 376 -33.16 8.40 -22.76
N LYS A 377 -32.65 9.51 -22.21
CA LYS A 377 -31.61 10.32 -22.85
C LYS A 377 -30.29 9.58 -23.00
N GLN A 378 -29.88 8.82 -21.97
CA GLN A 378 -28.71 7.94 -22.05
C GLN A 378 -28.85 6.93 -23.20
N LYS A 379 -30.05 6.36 -23.40
CA LYS A 379 -30.29 5.46 -24.52
C LYS A 379 -30.20 6.17 -25.87
N GLU A 380 -30.78 7.37 -26.00
CA GLU A 380 -30.67 8.19 -27.22
C GLU A 380 -29.19 8.45 -27.56
N LEU A 381 -28.37 8.78 -26.56
CA LEU A 381 -26.93 8.96 -26.73
C LEU A 381 -26.22 7.66 -27.14
N VAL A 382 -26.54 6.53 -26.49
CA VAL A 382 -25.96 5.23 -26.87
C VAL A 382 -26.30 4.89 -28.32
N ASP A 383 -27.55 5.06 -28.74
CA ASP A 383 -27.98 4.80 -30.11
C ASP A 383 -27.22 5.71 -31.09
N LEU A 384 -27.08 7.01 -30.79
CA LEU A 384 -26.30 7.97 -31.59
C LEU A 384 -24.83 7.56 -31.73
N LEU A 385 -24.16 7.24 -30.62
CA LEU A 385 -22.74 6.85 -30.59
C LEU A 385 -22.51 5.53 -31.32
N VAL A 386 -23.35 4.53 -31.06
CA VAL A 386 -23.28 3.20 -31.71
C VAL A 386 -23.49 3.34 -33.22
N ASP A 387 -24.47 4.12 -33.65
CA ASP A 387 -24.72 4.35 -35.08
C ASP A 387 -23.54 5.07 -35.73
N PHE A 388 -23.04 6.14 -35.14
CA PHE A 388 -21.91 6.90 -35.67
C PHE A 388 -20.65 6.06 -35.80
N TYR A 389 -20.18 5.45 -34.71
CA TYR A 389 -18.90 4.73 -34.71
C TYR A 389 -18.94 3.39 -35.44
N ASN A 390 -20.10 2.72 -35.54
CA ASN A 390 -20.23 1.54 -36.42
C ASN A 390 -20.30 1.93 -37.89
N ASN A 391 -20.95 3.04 -38.23
CA ASN A 391 -20.94 3.55 -39.60
C ASN A 391 -19.52 3.99 -39.99
N LEU A 392 -18.77 4.64 -39.10
CA LEU A 392 -17.35 4.98 -39.30
C LEU A 392 -16.52 3.74 -39.64
N LEU A 393 -16.59 2.70 -38.81
CA LEU A 393 -15.86 1.44 -39.05
C LEU A 393 -16.30 0.76 -40.35
N ARG A 394 -17.61 0.71 -40.63
CA ARG A 394 -18.15 0.12 -41.86
C ARG A 394 -17.71 0.89 -43.11
N ASP A 395 -17.68 2.21 -43.04
CA ASP A 395 -17.28 3.08 -44.15
C ASP A 395 -15.77 2.97 -44.39
N LEU A 396 -14.96 2.77 -43.35
CA LEU A 396 -13.54 2.42 -43.43
C LEU A 396 -13.33 1.04 -44.09
N ASP A 397 -13.99 -0.01 -43.58
CA ASP A 397 -13.92 -1.37 -44.13
C ASP A 397 -14.41 -1.42 -45.59
N GLY A 398 -15.41 -0.61 -45.93
CA GLY A 398 -16.01 -0.49 -47.26
C GLY A 398 -15.23 0.42 -48.22
N GLY A 399 -14.19 1.12 -47.76
CA GLY A 399 -13.39 2.05 -48.56
C GLY A 399 -14.10 3.34 -48.94
N VAL A 400 -15.21 3.67 -48.28
CA VAL A 400 -15.88 4.99 -48.39
C VAL A 400 -15.04 6.05 -47.68
N ILE A 401 -14.52 5.70 -46.51
CA ILE A 401 -13.49 6.46 -45.81
C ILE A 401 -12.15 5.81 -46.12
N ARG A 402 -11.14 6.61 -46.46
CA ARG A 402 -9.82 6.13 -46.87
C ARG A 402 -8.73 6.79 -46.02
N ILE A 403 -7.72 6.01 -45.70
CA ILE A 403 -6.47 6.46 -45.07
C ILE A 403 -5.43 6.51 -46.18
N GLU A 404 -5.16 7.70 -46.71
CA GLU A 404 -4.23 7.92 -47.82
C GLU A 404 -3.49 9.25 -47.64
N ASP A 405 -2.22 9.30 -48.05
CA ASP A 405 -1.37 10.50 -47.97
C ASP A 405 -1.28 11.15 -46.57
N GLY A 406 -1.41 10.34 -45.50
CA GLY A 406 -1.37 10.81 -44.11
C GLY A 406 -2.66 11.47 -43.61
N GLU A 407 -3.75 11.36 -44.38
CA GLU A 407 -5.06 11.89 -44.04
C GLU A 407 -6.12 10.78 -43.95
N LEU A 408 -7.09 10.99 -43.07
CA LEU A 408 -8.35 10.26 -43.08
C LEU A 408 -9.38 11.08 -43.86
N ARG A 409 -9.93 10.49 -44.93
CA ARG A 409 -10.68 11.22 -45.94
C ARG A 409 -12.01 10.54 -46.29
N LYS A 410 -13.07 11.34 -46.37
CA LYS A 410 -14.36 10.99 -46.97
C LYS A 410 -14.66 11.96 -48.11
N ASP A 411 -14.87 11.45 -49.32
CA ASP A 411 -15.28 12.31 -50.44
C ASP A 411 -16.73 12.77 -50.30
N ALA A 412 -17.03 13.96 -50.82
CA ALA A 412 -18.40 14.46 -50.92
C ALA A 412 -19.25 13.55 -51.81
N GLN A 413 -20.51 13.35 -51.43
CA GLN A 413 -21.49 12.58 -52.22
C GLN A 413 -22.61 13.52 -52.69
N GLY A 414 -22.90 13.53 -53.99
CA GLY A 414 -23.89 14.45 -54.60
C GLY A 414 -23.33 15.83 -54.93
N GLU A 415 -24.09 16.65 -55.67
CA GLU A 415 -23.69 18.03 -55.95
C GLU A 415 -24.07 18.95 -54.78
N GLU A 416 -23.21 19.92 -54.46
CA GLU A 416 -23.43 20.89 -53.38
C GLU A 416 -24.80 21.60 -53.55
N GLY A 417 -25.69 21.42 -52.58
CA GLY A 417 -27.06 21.96 -52.60
C GLY A 417 -28.15 21.04 -53.16
N GLU A 418 -27.83 19.80 -53.56
CA GLU A 418 -28.83 18.77 -53.89
C GLU A 418 -29.41 18.08 -52.64
N GLU A 419 -30.68 17.66 -52.74
CA GLU A 419 -31.35 16.90 -51.68
C GLU A 419 -30.67 15.53 -51.51
N GLY A 420 -30.01 15.33 -50.36
CA GLY A 420 -29.23 14.13 -50.06
C GLY A 420 -27.73 14.24 -50.33
N ALA A 421 -27.23 15.42 -50.72
CA ALA A 421 -25.79 15.65 -50.80
C ALA A 421 -25.13 15.60 -49.40
N GLN A 422 -24.00 14.91 -49.29
CA GLN A 422 -23.16 14.86 -48.09
C GLN A 422 -21.84 15.58 -48.36
N GLU A 423 -21.49 16.52 -47.49
CA GLU A 423 -20.15 17.12 -47.52
C GLU A 423 -19.07 16.07 -47.24
N GLY A 424 -17.96 16.21 -47.97
CA GLY A 424 -16.74 15.45 -47.71
C GLY A 424 -15.88 16.16 -46.66
N TRP A 425 -15.00 15.39 -46.03
CA TRP A 425 -14.06 15.89 -45.03
C TRP A 425 -12.71 15.19 -45.18
N SER A 426 -11.65 15.86 -44.72
CA SER A 426 -10.28 15.34 -44.72
C SER A 426 -9.57 15.82 -43.48
N PHE A 427 -9.08 14.90 -42.66
CA PHE A 427 -8.37 15.21 -41.42
C PHE A 427 -6.96 14.64 -41.46
N PRO A 428 -5.91 15.47 -41.25
CA PRO A 428 -4.56 14.95 -41.06
C PRO A 428 -4.51 14.04 -39.83
N ILE A 429 -3.99 12.82 -39.99
CA ILE A 429 -4.00 11.80 -38.92
C ILE A 429 -3.25 12.30 -37.68
N ASN A 430 -2.13 12.98 -37.89
CA ASN A 430 -1.31 13.54 -36.80
C ASN A 430 -1.94 14.79 -36.12
N SER A 431 -3.07 15.29 -36.63
CA SER A 431 -3.87 16.35 -36.01
C SER A 431 -5.17 15.85 -35.37
N LEU A 432 -5.44 14.54 -35.41
CA LEU A 432 -6.56 13.93 -34.70
C LEU A 432 -6.39 14.06 -33.18
N SER A 433 -7.47 13.83 -32.43
CA SER A 433 -7.41 13.78 -30.97
C SER A 433 -6.59 12.57 -30.49
N PRO A 434 -6.10 12.57 -29.22
CA PRO A 434 -5.37 11.43 -28.67
C PRO A 434 -6.11 10.10 -28.86
N MET A 435 -7.41 10.06 -28.56
CA MET A 435 -8.23 8.86 -28.67
C MET A 435 -8.52 8.46 -30.12
N ASP A 436 -8.74 9.43 -31.02
CA ASP A 436 -8.93 9.14 -32.45
C ASP A 436 -7.66 8.58 -33.08
N LYS A 437 -6.47 9.14 -32.75
CA LYS A 437 -5.18 8.59 -33.19
C LYS A 437 -4.99 7.15 -32.71
N PHE A 438 -5.27 6.90 -31.43
CA PHE A 438 -5.17 5.55 -30.87
C PHE A 438 -6.12 4.58 -31.57
N ALA A 439 -7.39 4.96 -31.76
CA ALA A 439 -8.38 4.13 -32.46
C ALA A 439 -7.96 3.81 -33.91
N VAL A 440 -7.45 4.80 -34.65
CA VAL A 440 -6.92 4.59 -36.02
C VAL A 440 -5.74 3.64 -36.00
N SER A 441 -4.83 3.76 -35.01
CA SER A 441 -3.67 2.86 -34.90
C SER A 441 -4.08 1.41 -34.62
N GLU A 442 -5.06 1.19 -33.75
CA GLU A 442 -5.60 -0.14 -33.46
C GLU A 442 -6.30 -0.73 -34.69
N TYR A 443 -7.12 0.07 -35.39
CA TYR A 443 -7.77 -0.33 -36.64
C TYR A 443 -6.74 -0.79 -37.70
N LEU A 444 -5.72 0.03 -37.96
CA LEU A 444 -4.67 -0.27 -38.94
C LEU A 444 -3.79 -1.46 -38.54
N SER A 445 -3.63 -1.71 -37.24
CA SER A 445 -2.92 -2.87 -36.70
C SER A 445 -3.75 -4.16 -36.76
N GLY A 446 -5.01 -4.09 -37.21
CA GLY A 446 -5.92 -5.22 -37.32
C GLY A 446 -6.69 -5.55 -36.04
N ASN A 447 -6.60 -4.71 -35.01
CA ASN A 447 -7.33 -4.85 -33.75
C ASN A 447 -8.74 -4.25 -33.87
N THR A 448 -9.55 -4.79 -34.79
CA THR A 448 -10.87 -4.21 -35.12
C THR A 448 -12.02 -4.74 -34.28
N HIS A 449 -11.78 -5.70 -33.37
CA HIS A 449 -12.81 -6.25 -32.50
C HIS A 449 -12.40 -6.27 -31.00
N PRO A 450 -13.17 -5.60 -30.11
CA PRO A 450 -14.33 -4.77 -30.41
C PRO A 450 -13.96 -3.51 -31.24
N ASN A 451 -14.96 -2.79 -31.76
CA ASN A 451 -14.73 -1.59 -32.59
C ASN A 451 -13.77 -0.62 -31.86
N PRO A 452 -12.58 -0.32 -32.41
CA PRO A 452 -11.55 0.45 -31.70
C PRO A 452 -11.97 1.89 -31.46
N PHE A 453 -12.85 2.45 -32.30
CA PHE A 453 -13.37 3.81 -32.13
C PHE A 453 -14.34 3.95 -30.96
N TYR A 454 -14.74 2.83 -30.33
CA TYR A 454 -15.48 2.90 -29.07
C TYR A 454 -14.66 3.43 -27.90
N VAL A 455 -13.35 3.62 -28.04
CA VAL A 455 -12.56 4.38 -27.05
C VAL A 455 -13.13 5.79 -26.86
N SER A 456 -13.36 6.53 -27.94
CA SER A 456 -13.99 7.86 -27.92
C SER A 456 -15.47 7.78 -27.52
N ALA A 457 -16.20 6.80 -28.02
CA ALA A 457 -17.62 6.61 -27.69
C ALA A 457 -17.85 6.38 -26.19
N TRP A 458 -17.00 5.56 -25.58
CA TRP A 458 -17.06 5.24 -24.16
C TRP A 458 -16.81 6.48 -23.31
N GLU A 459 -15.82 7.28 -23.70
CA GLU A 459 -15.47 8.50 -22.99
C GLU A 459 -16.57 9.57 -23.10
N ILE A 460 -17.19 9.73 -24.28
CA ILE A 460 -18.35 10.62 -24.45
C ILE A 460 -19.53 10.19 -23.56
N LEU A 461 -19.78 8.88 -23.49
CA LEU A 461 -20.91 8.34 -22.74
C LEU A 461 -20.71 8.50 -21.23
N ASN A 462 -19.53 8.12 -20.71
CA ASN A 462 -19.32 7.91 -19.28
C ASN A 462 -18.65 9.09 -18.56
N SER A 463 -17.76 9.83 -19.24
CA SER A 463 -16.87 10.79 -18.57
C SER A 463 -17.09 12.23 -19.05
N TYR A 464 -17.11 12.46 -20.36
CA TYR A 464 -17.33 13.81 -20.94
C TYR A 464 -18.56 14.46 -20.30
N ASN A 465 -18.45 15.70 -19.81
CA ASN A 465 -19.54 16.33 -19.05
C ASN A 465 -19.60 17.84 -19.33
N PRO A 466 -20.14 18.27 -20.47
CA PRO A 466 -20.14 19.68 -20.89
C PRO A 466 -20.97 20.58 -19.96
N GLY A 467 -21.98 20.03 -19.28
CA GLY A 467 -22.78 20.75 -18.29
C GLY A 467 -22.19 20.75 -16.87
N GLY A 468 -21.09 20.03 -16.67
CA GLY A 468 -20.53 19.73 -15.36
C GLY A 468 -19.78 20.87 -14.69
N ALA A 469 -19.41 20.61 -13.43
CA ALA A 469 -18.58 21.52 -12.66
C ALA A 469 -17.16 21.61 -13.24
N ASP A 470 -16.53 22.78 -13.12
CA ASP A 470 -15.23 23.05 -13.77
C ASP A 470 -14.06 22.23 -13.18
N TRP A 471 -14.24 21.64 -12.00
CA TRP A 471 -13.24 20.80 -11.33
C TRP A 471 -13.33 19.31 -11.69
N TRP A 472 -14.38 18.88 -12.41
CA TRP A 472 -14.50 17.49 -12.85
C TRP A 472 -13.46 17.17 -13.92
N GLY A 473 -12.63 16.16 -13.65
CA GLY A 473 -11.54 15.75 -14.52
C GLY A 473 -10.96 14.41 -14.14
N HIS A 474 -9.83 14.10 -14.76
CA HIS A 474 -9.04 12.89 -14.54
C HIS A 474 -7.87 13.15 -13.58
N CYS A 475 -8.05 13.99 -12.55
CA CYS A 475 -6.98 14.33 -11.61
C CYS A 475 -6.41 13.09 -10.90
N ASN A 476 -7.26 12.12 -10.52
CA ASN A 476 -6.82 10.84 -9.96
C ASN A 476 -6.04 9.99 -10.99
N GLY A 477 -6.50 9.94 -12.24
CA GLY A 477 -5.83 9.20 -13.31
C GLY A 477 -4.46 9.79 -13.63
N TRP A 478 -4.37 11.13 -13.68
CA TRP A 478 -3.12 11.86 -13.85
C TRP A 478 -2.16 11.62 -12.68
N ALA A 479 -2.63 11.76 -11.43
CA ALA A 479 -1.81 11.52 -10.24
C ALA A 479 -1.25 10.08 -10.21
N ALA A 480 -2.05 9.08 -10.60
CA ALA A 480 -1.57 7.71 -10.74
C ALA A 480 -0.57 7.54 -11.89
N ALA A 481 -0.87 8.10 -13.06
CA ALA A 481 0.03 8.03 -14.21
C ALA A 481 1.38 8.69 -13.92
N SER A 482 1.40 9.84 -13.24
CA SER A 482 2.62 10.57 -12.94
C SER A 482 3.55 9.86 -11.98
N ILE A 483 2.98 9.07 -11.06
CA ILE A 483 3.72 8.19 -10.15
C ILE A 483 4.21 6.93 -10.88
N LEU A 484 3.34 6.27 -11.64
CA LEU A 484 3.60 4.92 -12.17
C LEU A 484 4.33 4.89 -13.52
N THR A 485 4.53 6.03 -14.18
CA THR A 485 5.14 6.09 -15.51
C THR A 485 6.27 7.10 -15.57
N HIS A 486 7.20 6.88 -16.50
CA HIS A 486 8.14 7.93 -16.89
C HIS A 486 7.42 9.02 -17.65
N GLU A 487 7.83 10.27 -17.46
CA GLU A 487 7.27 11.39 -18.21
C GLU A 487 7.49 11.18 -19.72
N PRO A 488 6.45 11.29 -20.56
CA PRO A 488 6.64 11.41 -21.99
C PRO A 488 7.33 12.74 -22.34
N ARG A 489 8.61 12.67 -22.74
CA ARG A 489 9.44 13.84 -23.04
C ARG A 489 9.72 14.06 -24.54
N GLU A 490 9.36 13.09 -25.36
CA GLU A 490 9.55 13.14 -26.81
C GLU A 490 8.31 12.60 -27.52
N GLU A 491 8.06 13.11 -28.73
CA GLU A 491 7.03 12.55 -29.61
C GLU A 491 7.37 11.10 -29.99
N ARG A 492 6.34 10.28 -30.17
CA ARG A 492 6.48 8.88 -30.59
C ARG A 492 5.74 8.66 -31.90
N THR A 493 6.46 8.18 -32.91
CA THR A 493 5.88 7.75 -34.18
C THR A 493 5.77 6.24 -34.20
N ILE A 494 4.56 5.73 -34.45
CA ILE A 494 4.29 4.31 -34.67
C ILE A 494 3.90 4.09 -36.13
N THR A 495 4.37 2.99 -36.71
CA THR A 495 3.93 2.56 -38.05
C THR A 495 2.83 1.52 -37.90
N ALA A 496 1.60 1.88 -38.25
CA ALA A 496 0.44 1.00 -38.24
C ALA A 496 -0.03 0.74 -39.68
N GLY A 497 0.02 -0.52 -40.12
CA GLY A 497 -0.14 -0.85 -41.54
C GLY A 497 0.96 -0.19 -42.39
N ASP A 498 0.55 0.65 -43.36
CA ASP A 498 1.45 1.44 -44.20
C ASP A 498 1.45 2.93 -43.83
N THR A 499 0.96 3.29 -42.63
CA THR A 499 0.80 4.68 -42.18
C THR A 499 1.63 4.97 -40.93
N ASP A 500 2.39 6.06 -40.95
CA ASP A 500 3.09 6.58 -39.78
C ASP A 500 2.19 7.55 -39.00
N ILE A 501 1.95 7.26 -37.73
CA ILE A 501 1.13 8.04 -36.82
C ILE A 501 2.02 8.60 -35.71
N THR A 502 2.04 9.92 -35.56
CA THR A 502 2.85 10.62 -34.55
C THR A 502 1.97 11.10 -33.39
N PHE A 503 2.35 10.66 -32.20
CA PHE A 503 1.77 11.04 -30.93
C PHE A 503 2.69 12.06 -30.26
N SER A 504 2.15 13.24 -29.94
CA SER A 504 2.86 14.26 -29.17
C SER A 504 3.04 13.82 -27.73
N THR A 505 3.86 14.54 -26.96
CA THR A 505 3.95 14.32 -25.50
C THR A 505 2.61 14.53 -24.81
N ALA A 506 1.80 15.51 -25.26
CA ALA A 506 0.45 15.74 -24.77
C ALA A 506 -0.50 14.56 -25.06
N ASP A 507 -0.44 13.98 -26.27
CA ASP A 507 -1.22 12.77 -26.61
C ASP A 507 -0.88 11.62 -25.66
N LEU A 508 0.42 11.38 -25.43
CA LEU A 508 0.91 10.31 -24.57
C LEU A 508 0.52 10.54 -23.11
N LYS A 509 0.73 11.75 -22.57
CA LYS A 509 0.32 12.12 -21.20
C LYS A 509 -1.19 11.96 -21.02
N GLY A 510 -1.99 12.37 -22.01
CA GLY A 510 -3.44 12.24 -21.97
C GLY A 510 -3.94 10.79 -21.97
N LEU A 511 -3.40 9.95 -22.87
CA LEU A 511 -3.74 8.53 -22.90
C LEU A 511 -3.27 7.81 -21.63
N LEU A 512 -2.11 8.19 -21.08
CA LEU A 512 -1.62 7.65 -19.81
C LEU A 512 -2.56 8.00 -18.66
N THR A 513 -2.96 9.28 -18.54
CA THR A 513 -3.94 9.73 -17.54
C THR A 513 -5.23 8.91 -17.59
N GLU A 514 -5.81 8.76 -18.78
CA GLU A 514 -7.05 7.97 -18.97
C GLU A 514 -6.85 6.50 -18.58
N SER A 515 -5.78 5.87 -19.06
CA SER A 515 -5.51 4.45 -18.80
C SER A 515 -5.23 4.14 -17.33
N HIS A 516 -4.92 5.15 -16.50
CA HIS A 516 -4.59 5.02 -15.07
C HIS A 516 -5.73 5.44 -14.14
N TYR A 517 -6.91 5.81 -14.65
CA TYR A 517 -8.02 6.25 -13.82
C TYR A 517 -8.48 5.20 -12.79
N SER A 518 -8.39 3.91 -13.16
CA SER A 518 -8.77 2.75 -12.33
C SER A 518 -7.56 1.93 -11.87
N THR A 519 -6.58 2.59 -11.27
CA THR A 519 -5.35 1.98 -10.75
C THR A 519 -5.61 1.24 -9.42
N GLN A 520 -4.87 0.16 -9.15
CA GLN A 520 -4.87 -0.48 -7.83
C GLN A 520 -4.10 0.40 -6.84
N SER A 521 -4.75 0.71 -5.73
CA SER A 521 -4.21 1.60 -4.71
C SER A 521 -4.42 1.10 -3.28
N ILE A 522 -3.60 1.63 -2.37
CA ILE A 522 -3.84 1.59 -0.93
C ILE A 522 -4.46 2.93 -0.55
N PHE A 523 -5.48 2.93 0.31
CA PHE A 523 -6.23 4.13 0.67
C PHE A 523 -6.23 4.31 2.20
N TYR A 524 -6.09 5.55 2.66
CA TYR A 524 -6.04 5.95 4.06
C TYR A 524 -6.95 7.16 4.27
N GLY A 525 -7.86 7.07 5.25
CA GLY A 525 -8.98 8.01 5.40
C GLY A 525 -10.17 7.64 4.51
N GLU A 526 -11.24 8.41 4.62
CA GLU A 526 -12.47 8.36 3.86
C GLU A 526 -12.66 9.69 3.11
N ARG A 527 -13.65 9.74 2.21
CA ARG A 527 -13.94 10.98 1.46
C ARG A 527 -14.95 11.81 2.25
N TYR A 528 -14.71 13.11 2.39
CA TYR A 528 -15.69 14.02 2.94
C TYR A 528 -16.82 14.33 1.93
N ASN A 529 -18.03 13.82 2.19
CA ASN A 529 -19.23 14.03 1.35
C ASN A 529 -20.28 14.96 1.99
N GLY A 530 -20.06 15.46 3.22
CA GLY A 530 -20.94 16.44 3.87
C GLY A 530 -20.85 16.46 5.40
N GLU A 531 -21.75 17.21 6.05
CA GLU A 531 -21.74 17.49 7.52
C GLU A 531 -21.86 16.24 8.43
N GLU A 532 -22.19 15.07 7.88
CA GLU A 532 -22.27 13.80 8.63
C GLU A 532 -20.95 13.02 8.67
N ASP A 533 -19.96 13.40 7.84
CA ASP A 533 -18.65 12.74 7.76
C ASP A 533 -17.65 13.41 8.72
N ASP A 534 -16.74 12.62 9.31
CA ASP A 534 -15.68 13.14 10.17
C ASP A 534 -14.60 13.79 9.31
N ILE A 535 -14.57 15.11 9.29
CA ILE A 535 -13.57 15.88 8.55
C ILE A 535 -12.14 15.59 9.04
N ALA A 536 -11.94 15.06 10.25
CA ALA A 536 -10.62 14.80 10.83
C ALA A 536 -10.26 13.29 10.89
N ASP A 537 -10.91 12.46 10.07
CA ASP A 537 -10.68 11.01 10.01
C ASP A 537 -9.22 10.65 9.67
N LEU A 538 -8.56 11.45 8.83
CA LEU A 538 -7.12 11.50 8.73
C LEU A 538 -6.54 12.40 9.84
N THR A 539 -6.31 11.80 11.00
CA THR A 539 -5.72 12.51 12.15
C THR A 539 -4.30 13.04 11.85
N PRO A 540 -3.83 14.09 12.56
CA PRO A 540 -2.47 14.60 12.40
C PRO A 540 -1.39 13.54 12.68
N ALA A 541 -1.67 12.65 13.63
CA ALA A 541 -0.80 11.51 13.90
C ALA A 541 -0.71 10.61 12.66
N HIS A 542 -1.83 10.22 12.07
CA HIS A 542 -1.86 9.41 10.84
C HIS A 542 -1.13 10.10 9.68
N PHE A 543 -1.40 11.38 9.45
CA PHE A 543 -0.71 12.17 8.44
C PHE A 543 0.81 12.16 8.62
N HIS A 544 1.30 12.43 9.84
CA HIS A 544 2.74 12.46 10.12
C HIS A 544 3.40 11.09 9.90
N LYS A 545 2.70 10.01 10.30
CA LYS A 545 3.16 8.62 10.05
C LYS A 545 3.24 8.32 8.55
N LEU A 546 2.26 8.75 7.75
CA LEU A 546 2.24 8.54 6.30
C LEU A 546 3.40 9.23 5.58
N ILE A 547 3.64 10.53 5.85
CA ILE A 547 4.75 11.25 5.22
C ILE A 547 6.11 10.66 5.63
N THR A 548 6.24 10.21 6.88
CA THR A 548 7.44 9.52 7.35
C THR A 548 7.61 8.20 6.63
N PHE A 549 6.58 7.37 6.59
CA PHE A 549 6.66 6.06 5.96
C PHE A 549 6.95 6.15 4.46
N TYR A 550 6.15 6.89 3.69
CA TYR A 550 6.29 6.90 2.23
C TYR A 550 7.43 7.78 1.74
N LEU A 551 7.60 9.00 2.27
CA LEU A 551 8.61 9.93 1.76
C LEU A 551 9.99 9.70 2.41
N LYS A 552 10.06 9.44 3.72
CA LYS A 552 11.35 9.25 4.42
C LYS A 552 11.86 7.81 4.34
N GLU A 553 11.00 6.83 4.66
CA GLU A 553 11.44 5.43 4.78
C GLU A 553 11.42 4.68 3.44
N GLN A 554 10.37 4.86 2.62
CA GLN A 554 10.27 4.19 1.32
C GLN A 554 10.85 5.00 0.17
N GLY A 555 10.93 6.33 0.30
CA GLY A 555 11.41 7.21 -0.77
C GLY A 555 10.53 7.25 -2.01
N VAL A 556 9.22 7.03 -1.84
CA VAL A 556 8.23 6.99 -2.92
C VAL A 556 7.15 8.05 -2.74
N PRO A 557 6.63 8.61 -3.84
CA PRO A 557 5.55 9.58 -3.77
C PRO A 557 4.24 8.88 -3.46
N PHE A 558 3.27 9.66 -3.01
CA PHE A 558 1.89 9.22 -2.88
C PHE A 558 0.96 10.42 -3.09
N VAL A 559 -0.35 10.21 -3.00
CA VAL A 559 -1.34 11.23 -3.35
C VAL A 559 -2.11 11.65 -2.11
N PHE A 560 -2.31 12.96 -1.95
CA PHE A 560 -3.30 13.51 -1.03
C PHE A 560 -4.45 14.13 -1.80
N ASP A 561 -5.66 14.06 -1.23
CA ASP A 561 -6.63 15.12 -1.47
C ASP A 561 -6.22 16.35 -0.67
N THR A 562 -5.89 17.42 -1.37
CA THR A 562 -5.37 18.63 -0.73
C THR A 562 -6.45 19.49 -0.09
N THR A 563 -7.75 19.20 -0.25
CA THR A 563 -8.81 20.01 0.34
C THR A 563 -9.92 19.16 0.92
N ALA A 564 -10.27 19.35 2.18
CA ALA A 564 -11.48 18.79 2.79
C ALA A 564 -12.73 19.57 2.31
N SER A 565 -13.17 19.31 1.06
CA SER A 565 -14.30 20.00 0.42
C SER A 565 -15.08 19.07 -0.52
N GLU A 566 -16.26 19.49 -1.02
CA GLU A 566 -17.01 18.71 -2.03
C GLU A 566 -16.17 18.48 -3.32
N ALA A 567 -15.25 19.39 -3.64
CA ALA A 567 -14.32 19.20 -4.74
C ALA A 567 -13.11 18.39 -4.29
N VAL A 568 -12.88 17.27 -4.98
CA VAL A 568 -11.79 16.32 -4.70
C VAL A 568 -10.60 16.63 -5.61
N TRP A 569 -9.43 16.91 -5.01
CA TRP A 569 -8.23 17.30 -5.75
C TRP A 569 -7.02 16.42 -5.42
N ASN A 570 -6.72 15.50 -6.33
CA ASN A 570 -5.66 14.52 -6.16
C ASN A 570 -4.30 15.06 -6.62
N PHE A 571 -3.40 15.31 -5.67
CA PHE A 571 -2.05 15.79 -5.97
C PHE A 571 -0.96 14.85 -5.44
N PRO A 572 -0.01 14.44 -6.29
CA PRO A 572 1.16 13.68 -5.85
C PRO A 572 2.09 14.54 -4.98
N VAL A 573 2.30 14.14 -3.73
CA VAL A 573 3.35 14.69 -2.86
C VAL A 573 4.66 13.95 -3.12
N TRP A 574 5.76 14.70 -3.21
CA TRP A 574 7.10 14.14 -3.43
C TRP A 574 8.16 14.69 -2.48
N GLU A 575 7.84 15.70 -1.68
CA GLU A 575 8.72 16.22 -0.62
C GLU A 575 7.91 16.77 0.54
N ALA A 576 8.43 16.61 1.76
CA ALA A 576 7.93 17.24 2.96
C ALA A 576 9.10 17.83 3.76
N PHE A 577 9.07 19.14 4.00
CA PHE A 577 9.97 19.80 4.94
C PHE A 577 9.25 19.96 6.27
N VAL A 578 9.73 19.25 7.30
CA VAL A 578 9.09 19.16 8.61
C VAL A 578 9.90 19.96 9.62
N THR A 579 9.29 20.99 10.19
CA THR A 579 9.82 21.74 11.33
C THR A 579 9.07 21.35 12.60
N MET A 580 9.79 21.00 13.65
CA MET A 580 9.24 20.58 14.94
C MET A 580 9.86 21.40 16.07
N GLU A 581 9.01 21.95 16.92
CA GLU A 581 9.42 22.64 18.13
C GLU A 581 8.68 22.04 19.33
N THR A 582 9.37 21.86 20.45
CA THR A 582 8.68 21.45 21.69
C THR A 582 7.76 22.58 22.11
N ALA A 583 6.48 22.30 22.28
CA ALA A 583 5.50 23.30 22.70
C ALA A 583 5.93 23.89 24.06
N SER A 584 5.86 25.22 24.17
CA SER A 584 6.12 25.88 25.45
C SER A 584 5.04 25.47 26.44
N GLU A 585 5.42 24.87 27.57
CA GLU A 585 4.46 24.58 28.64
C GLU A 585 3.71 25.87 29.02
N ILE A 586 2.39 25.86 28.85
CA ILE A 586 1.53 26.90 29.42
C ILE A 586 1.53 26.65 30.93
N ASN A 587 2.44 27.32 31.63
CA ASN A 587 2.41 27.31 33.09
C ASN A 587 1.26 28.20 33.57
N ASN A 588 0.07 27.63 33.68
CA ASN A 588 -1.13 28.29 34.23
C ASN A 588 -1.06 28.52 35.75
N GLY A 589 0.10 28.30 36.38
CA GLY A 589 0.28 28.39 37.82
C GLY A 589 -0.09 27.12 38.59
N THR A 590 -0.48 26.05 37.88
CA THR A 590 -0.74 24.71 38.44
C THR A 590 0.46 23.77 38.21
N LEU A 591 0.69 22.87 39.15
CA LEU A 591 1.85 21.96 39.17
C LEU A 591 1.46 20.56 38.69
N ASN A 592 2.22 19.96 37.77
CA ASN A 592 1.92 18.62 37.27
C ASN A 592 2.31 17.54 38.31
N VAL A 593 1.35 16.75 38.80
CA VAL A 593 1.58 15.75 39.86
C VAL A 593 2.41 14.55 39.41
N ASN A 594 2.45 14.24 38.12
CA ASN A 594 3.23 13.11 37.59
C ASN A 594 4.71 13.45 37.49
N THR A 595 5.06 14.72 37.26
CA THR A 595 6.45 15.16 37.02
C THR A 595 7.04 15.97 38.16
N ALA A 596 6.22 16.59 38.99
CA ALA A 596 6.70 17.46 40.06
C ALA A 596 7.55 16.71 41.09
N THR A 597 8.58 17.39 41.57
CA THR A 597 9.40 16.92 42.67
C THR A 597 8.64 17.02 43.99
N MET A 598 9.06 16.23 44.99
CA MET A 598 8.50 16.31 46.34
C MET A 598 8.61 17.73 46.93
N GLU A 599 9.63 18.49 46.56
CA GLU A 599 9.87 19.86 47.00
C GLU A 599 8.90 20.85 46.35
N GLU A 600 8.61 20.69 45.06
CA GLU A 600 7.64 21.51 44.33
C GLU A 600 6.21 21.23 44.81
N LEU A 601 5.84 19.95 44.99
CA LEU A 601 4.54 19.56 45.54
C LEU A 601 4.34 20.12 46.95
N ALA A 602 5.38 20.04 47.79
CA ALA A 602 5.34 20.61 49.14
C ALA A 602 5.29 22.15 49.16
N ALA A 603 5.74 22.83 48.11
CA ALA A 603 5.74 24.28 48.02
C ALA A 603 4.40 24.86 47.55
N VAL A 604 3.64 24.13 46.73
CA VAL A 604 2.36 24.59 46.17
C VAL A 604 1.18 24.33 47.12
N LEU A 605 1.27 23.30 47.95
CA LEU A 605 0.23 22.91 48.91
C LEU A 605 0.35 23.65 50.27
N ASP A 606 0.57 24.98 50.25
CA ASP A 606 1.03 25.81 51.37
C ASP A 606 0.56 25.40 52.79
N GLU A 607 1.50 25.45 53.74
CA GLU A 607 1.43 24.98 55.14
C GLU A 607 1.10 23.48 55.37
N PHE A 608 2.07 22.63 55.01
CA PHE A 608 2.28 21.25 55.47
C PHE A 608 1.22 20.20 55.09
N ASP A 609 1.58 19.34 54.13
CA ASP A 609 1.89 17.96 54.49
C ASP A 609 2.94 17.33 53.56
N THR A 610 4.19 17.24 54.03
CA THR A 610 5.24 16.41 53.37
C THR A 610 4.73 15.00 53.12
N ARG A 611 3.79 14.53 53.93
CA ARG A 611 3.13 13.24 53.76
C ARG A 611 2.23 13.20 52.53
N THR A 612 1.46 14.23 52.21
CA THR A 612 0.64 14.25 50.98
C THR A 612 1.53 14.25 49.74
N ALA A 613 2.57 15.09 49.71
CA ALA A 613 3.55 15.07 48.63
C ALA A 613 4.26 13.69 48.54
N TRP A 614 4.58 13.08 49.68
CA TRP A 614 5.15 11.74 49.75
C TRP A 614 4.16 10.65 49.30
N GLU A 615 2.87 10.74 49.65
CA GLU A 615 1.82 9.81 49.27
C GLU A 615 1.56 9.88 47.76
N ILE A 616 1.54 11.08 47.17
CA ILE A 616 1.45 11.28 45.72
C ILE A 616 2.68 10.70 45.00
N VAL A 617 3.90 11.01 45.48
CA VAL A 617 5.15 10.50 44.88
C VAL A 617 5.26 8.98 45.05
N THR A 618 4.94 8.44 46.23
CA THR A 618 5.02 7.00 46.49
C THR A 618 3.98 6.24 45.69
N HIS A 619 2.75 6.75 45.60
CA HIS A 619 1.71 6.12 44.80
C HIS A 619 2.09 6.07 43.33
N ARG A 620 2.58 7.18 42.75
CA ARG A 620 3.02 7.15 41.35
C ARG A 620 4.23 6.25 41.10
N ASP A 621 5.13 6.13 42.08
CA ASP A 621 6.32 5.26 41.98
C ASP A 621 5.96 3.77 42.13
N GLU A 622 4.89 3.44 42.87
CA GLU A 622 4.46 2.05 43.16
C GLU A 622 3.38 1.54 42.19
N GLU A 623 2.41 2.38 41.83
CA GLU A 623 1.21 2.02 41.06
C GLU A 623 1.17 2.65 39.65
N GLY A 624 2.10 3.57 39.35
CA GLY A 624 2.19 4.29 38.07
C GLY A 624 1.58 5.69 38.09
N GLY A 625 1.89 6.51 37.07
CA GLY A 625 1.42 7.89 36.98
C GLY A 625 -0.11 8.02 36.95
N PHE A 626 -0.62 9.09 37.57
CA PHE A 626 -2.04 9.42 37.60
C PHE A 626 -2.57 9.72 36.19
N GLN A 627 -3.79 9.29 35.89
CA GLN A 627 -4.43 9.43 34.58
C GLN A 627 -5.52 10.51 34.59
N GLU A 628 -6.28 10.59 35.69
CA GLU A 628 -7.35 11.57 35.87
C GLU A 628 -7.37 12.13 37.29
N MET A 629 -7.97 13.30 37.50
CA MET A 629 -7.99 13.95 38.82
C MET A 629 -8.67 13.11 39.91
N ASP A 630 -9.57 12.22 39.50
CA ASP A 630 -10.22 11.29 40.40
C ASP A 630 -9.24 10.25 40.99
N ASP A 631 -8.11 10.00 40.33
CA ASP A 631 -7.04 9.14 40.87
C ASP A 631 -6.37 9.75 42.10
N LEU A 632 -6.50 11.06 42.33
CA LEU A 632 -5.98 11.73 43.53
C LEU A 632 -6.96 11.71 44.71
N LEU A 633 -8.15 11.11 44.56
CA LEU A 633 -9.17 11.07 45.63
C LEU A 633 -8.74 10.29 46.87
N PHE A 634 -7.66 9.49 46.81
CA PHE A 634 -7.09 8.86 48.01
C PHE A 634 -6.40 9.86 48.95
N VAL A 635 -6.10 11.06 48.46
CA VAL A 635 -5.52 12.16 49.24
C VAL A 635 -6.66 12.89 49.98
N ASP A 636 -7.06 12.37 51.13
CA ASP A 636 -8.17 12.86 51.98
C ASP A 636 -7.96 14.28 52.58
N THR A 637 -6.91 14.99 52.18
CA THR A 637 -6.42 16.19 52.87
C THR A 637 -6.93 17.50 52.26
N TYR A 638 -7.30 17.50 50.97
CA TYR A 638 -7.77 18.68 50.24
C TYR A 638 -9.05 18.36 49.46
N ASP A 639 -9.91 19.36 49.24
CA ASP A 639 -11.09 19.18 48.40
C ASP A 639 -10.72 19.18 46.90
N PRO A 640 -11.51 18.50 46.03
CA PRO A 640 -11.21 18.38 44.62
C PRO A 640 -11.10 19.71 43.86
N GLU A 641 -11.86 20.74 44.23
CA GLU A 641 -11.80 22.05 43.57
C GLU A 641 -10.48 22.75 43.90
N THR A 642 -10.03 22.69 45.16
CA THR A 642 -8.71 23.21 45.57
C THR A 642 -7.57 22.45 44.89
N MET A 643 -7.64 21.11 44.83
CA MET A 643 -6.65 20.28 44.13
C MET A 643 -6.58 20.63 42.64
N ALA A 644 -7.72 20.73 41.95
CA ALA A 644 -7.77 21.11 40.54
C ALA A 644 -7.28 22.56 40.28
N SER A 645 -7.32 23.43 41.29
CA SER A 645 -6.80 24.81 41.18
C SER A 645 -5.28 24.94 41.37
N LEU A 646 -4.63 23.91 41.93
CA LEU A 646 -3.20 23.91 42.30
C LEU A 646 -2.41 22.88 41.50
N LEU A 647 -3.05 21.78 41.09
CA LEU A 647 -2.44 20.62 40.49
C LEU A 647 -3.06 20.34 39.13
N ARG A 648 -2.28 19.75 38.24
CA ARG A 648 -2.75 19.18 36.97
C ARG A 648 -2.18 17.77 36.83
N ILE A 649 -2.84 16.93 36.05
CA ILE A 649 -2.30 15.64 35.62
C ILE A 649 -2.04 15.80 34.14
N ASP A 650 -0.76 15.90 33.77
CA ASP A 650 -0.39 15.64 32.39
C ASP A 650 0.17 14.23 32.39
N VAL A 651 -0.50 13.33 31.67
CA VAL A 651 -0.08 11.94 31.46
C VAL A 651 1.08 11.96 30.47
N HIS A 652 2.21 12.50 30.92
CA HIS A 652 3.47 12.67 30.19
C HIS A 652 3.33 12.74 28.65
N THR A 653 2.66 13.79 28.17
CA THR A 653 2.60 14.10 26.75
C THR A 653 3.63 15.19 26.45
N LYS A 654 4.74 14.82 25.82
CA LYS A 654 5.56 15.84 25.18
C LYS A 654 4.79 16.30 23.95
N THR A 655 4.30 17.54 23.97
CA THR A 655 3.65 18.12 22.80
C THR A 655 4.69 18.76 21.89
N LEU A 656 4.67 18.39 20.60
CA LEU A 656 5.42 19.06 19.56
C LEU A 656 4.49 19.92 18.72
N ASN A 657 4.86 21.18 18.49
CA ASN A 657 4.27 21.99 17.43
C ASN A 657 5.00 21.64 16.13
N VAL A 658 4.26 21.19 15.13
CA VAL A 658 4.81 20.74 13.85
C VAL A 658 4.26 21.62 12.73
N THR A 659 5.17 22.12 11.90
CA THR A 659 4.86 22.76 10.62
C THR A 659 5.43 21.89 9.52
N THR A 660 4.62 21.51 8.54
CA THR A 660 5.05 20.70 7.41
C THR A 660 4.76 21.44 6.11
N ASP A 661 5.81 21.75 5.36
CA ASP A 661 5.70 22.28 3.99
C ASP A 661 5.77 21.12 3.00
N LEU A 662 4.65 20.80 2.37
CA LEU A 662 4.52 19.72 1.40
C LEU A 662 4.72 20.27 -0.02
N ARG A 663 5.60 19.65 -0.81
CA ARG A 663 5.69 19.91 -2.26
C ARG A 663 4.85 18.90 -3.03
N PHE A 664 3.90 19.45 -3.78
CA PHE A 664 3.02 18.71 -4.65
C PHE A 664 3.36 18.99 -6.10
N THR A 665 3.48 17.94 -6.91
CA THR A 665 3.51 18.10 -8.36
C THR A 665 2.20 18.75 -8.82
N THR A 666 2.27 19.73 -9.72
CA THR A 666 1.09 20.51 -10.15
C THR A 666 0.41 19.94 -11.39
N ASP A 667 -0.91 20.09 -11.47
CA ASP A 667 -1.69 19.92 -12.69
C ASP A 667 -1.95 21.24 -13.44
N GLY A 668 -1.47 22.36 -12.89
CA GLY A 668 -1.72 23.72 -13.38
C GLY A 668 -0.92 24.11 -14.62
N VAL A 669 -0.49 23.14 -15.41
CA VAL A 669 0.30 23.34 -16.64
C VAL A 669 -0.51 23.01 -17.89
N ASP A 670 -0.05 23.53 -19.03
CA ASP A 670 -0.65 23.26 -20.34
C ASP A 670 -0.50 21.77 -20.73
N GLU A 671 -1.36 21.27 -21.63
CA GLU A 671 -1.31 19.89 -22.11
C GLU A 671 0.05 19.51 -22.72
N GLU A 672 0.75 20.48 -23.33
CA GLU A 672 2.06 20.28 -23.98
C GLU A 672 3.26 20.48 -23.03
N HIS A 673 3.03 20.76 -21.74
CA HIS A 673 4.11 20.99 -20.77
C HIS A 673 5.01 19.76 -20.62
N ILE A 674 6.32 20.01 -20.49
CA ILE A 674 7.34 19.02 -20.17
C ILE A 674 8.20 19.61 -19.07
N ASP A 675 8.43 18.87 -17.98
CA ASP A 675 9.28 19.34 -16.89
C ASP A 675 10.72 19.53 -17.37
N GLU A 676 11.33 20.67 -17.06
CA GLU A 676 12.71 20.95 -17.46
C GLU A 676 13.68 19.93 -16.83
N ASP A 677 13.44 19.60 -15.56
CA ASP A 677 14.16 18.62 -14.77
C ASP A 677 13.19 17.59 -14.20
N ILE A 678 13.44 16.31 -14.46
CA ILE A 678 12.61 15.20 -13.95
C ILE A 678 12.66 15.11 -12.42
N ASP A 679 13.75 15.60 -11.83
CA ASP A 679 13.92 15.65 -10.39
C ASP A 679 13.41 16.97 -9.79
N ALA A 680 12.99 17.94 -10.59
CA ALA A 680 12.34 19.15 -10.08
C ALA A 680 11.08 19.43 -10.91
N PRO A 681 10.05 18.56 -10.83
CA PRO A 681 8.81 18.76 -11.56
C PRO A 681 8.15 20.07 -11.12
N GLU A 682 7.39 20.71 -12.01
CA GLU A 682 6.64 21.92 -11.64
C GLU A 682 5.72 21.61 -10.44
N PHE A 683 5.76 22.45 -9.42
CA PHE A 683 5.17 22.15 -8.13
C PHE A 683 4.52 23.38 -7.47
N PHE A 684 3.65 23.10 -6.50
CA PHE A 684 3.20 24.09 -5.53
C PHE A 684 3.46 23.58 -4.11
N VAL A 685 3.47 24.51 -3.15
CA VAL A 685 3.70 24.19 -1.73
C VAL A 685 2.40 24.39 -0.96
N LYS A 686 2.03 23.41 -0.14
CA LYS A 686 0.99 23.58 0.88
C LYS A 686 1.59 23.37 2.25
N GLN A 687 1.39 24.36 3.12
CA GLN A 687 1.79 24.28 4.52
C GLN A 687 0.65 23.70 5.34
N VAL A 688 0.96 22.76 6.24
CA VAL A 688 0.03 22.20 7.21
C VAL A 688 0.66 22.32 8.59
N LYS A 689 -0.15 22.72 9.58
CA LYS A 689 0.30 22.89 10.97
C LYS A 689 -0.54 22.08 11.92
N TYR A 690 0.12 21.44 12.88
CA TYR A 690 -0.53 20.54 13.82
C TYR A 690 0.34 20.35 15.06
N THR A 691 -0.27 19.82 16.11
CA THR A 691 0.43 19.32 17.28
C THR A 691 0.55 17.80 17.20
N LEU A 692 1.63 17.25 17.77
CA LEU A 692 1.77 15.83 18.07
C LEU A 692 1.91 15.64 19.56
N GLU A 693 1.20 14.66 20.10
CA GLU A 693 1.31 14.23 21.49
C GLU A 693 2.14 12.96 21.54
N LEU A 694 3.22 12.99 22.33
CA LEU A 694 4.15 11.88 22.46
C LEU A 694 4.17 11.33 23.87
N ASP A 695 4.22 10.00 24.03
CA ASP A 695 4.46 9.37 25.34
C ASP A 695 5.92 9.53 25.82
N GLU A 696 6.23 9.01 27.02
CA GLU A 696 7.60 9.04 27.61
C GLU A 696 8.68 8.40 26.72
N LYS A 697 8.29 7.50 25.82
CA LYS A 697 9.18 6.79 24.90
C LYS A 697 9.30 7.49 23.54
N GLY A 698 8.59 8.61 23.35
CA GLY A 698 8.54 9.35 22.09
C GLY A 698 7.55 8.80 21.07
N ASN A 699 6.70 7.83 21.43
CA ASN A 699 5.66 7.31 20.54
C ASN A 699 4.56 8.34 20.32
N ILE A 700 4.17 8.53 19.06
CA ILE A 700 3.01 9.35 18.70
C ILE A 700 1.75 8.63 19.19
N ILE A 701 1.07 9.25 20.15
CA ILE A 701 -0.18 8.76 20.74
C ILE A 701 -1.39 9.61 20.34
N GLY A 702 -1.16 10.78 19.73
CA GLY A 702 -2.22 11.68 19.28
C GLY A 702 -1.69 12.93 18.60
N GLY A 703 -2.60 13.85 18.30
CA GLY A 703 -2.29 15.15 17.71
C GLY A 703 -3.55 15.94 17.38
N THR A 704 -3.41 17.24 17.15
CA THR A 704 -4.53 18.12 16.77
C THR A 704 -4.12 19.03 15.62
N TRP A 705 -4.99 19.18 14.62
CA TRP A 705 -4.78 20.15 13.54
C TRP A 705 -4.83 21.58 14.10
N GLU A 706 -3.98 22.50 13.62
CA GLU A 706 -4.08 23.92 13.99
C GLU A 706 -5.37 24.55 13.42
N ASP A 707 -5.76 24.12 12.21
CA ASP A 707 -7.03 24.43 11.57
C ASP A 707 -7.64 23.15 10.98
N GLU A 708 -8.81 22.76 11.52
CA GLU A 708 -9.60 21.58 11.10
C GLU A 708 -10.20 21.70 9.69
N ASN A 709 -10.00 22.83 8.98
CA ASN A 709 -10.42 22.98 7.59
C ASN A 709 -9.23 23.06 6.62
N GLU A 710 -8.00 23.16 7.12
CA GLU A 710 -6.78 23.33 6.31
C GLU A 710 -5.82 22.13 6.47
N HIS A 711 -6.34 20.92 6.29
CA HIS A 711 -5.56 19.68 6.24
C HIS A 711 -5.93 18.82 5.00
N PRO A 712 -5.13 17.81 4.65
CA PRO A 712 -5.52 16.82 3.65
C PRO A 712 -6.71 15.98 4.13
N ASP A 713 -7.65 15.67 3.24
CA ASP A 713 -8.84 14.85 3.56
C ASP A 713 -8.44 13.37 3.68
N PHE A 714 -7.93 12.80 2.59
CA PHE A 714 -7.45 11.43 2.54
C PHE A 714 -6.12 11.32 1.79
N ALA A 715 -5.47 10.16 1.94
CA ALA A 715 -4.26 9.80 1.22
C ALA A 715 -4.43 8.47 0.48
N TRP A 716 -3.77 8.31 -0.64
CA TRP A 716 -3.72 7.03 -1.34
C TRP A 716 -2.46 6.83 -2.15
N VAL A 717 -2.08 5.57 -2.36
CA VAL A 717 -0.85 5.19 -3.05
C VAL A 717 -1.19 4.30 -4.23
N PRO A 718 -1.04 4.76 -5.48
CA PRO A 718 -1.12 3.89 -6.65
C PRO A 718 0.10 2.98 -6.71
N TYR A 719 -0.10 1.66 -6.84
CA TYR A 719 1.00 0.72 -6.97
C TYR A 719 0.96 -0.10 -8.26
N LEU A 720 -0.22 -0.30 -8.86
CA LEU A 720 -0.34 -1.12 -10.07
C LEU A 720 -1.45 -0.67 -10.99
N ASN A 721 -1.12 -0.36 -12.25
CA ASN A 721 -2.11 -0.14 -13.28
C ASN A 721 -2.54 -1.46 -13.95
N PRO A 722 -3.84 -1.76 -14.05
CA PRO A 722 -4.31 -2.94 -14.76
C PRO A 722 -3.94 -2.95 -16.25
N ARG A 723 -3.17 -3.96 -16.64
CA ARG A 723 -2.64 -4.08 -18.01
C ARG A 723 -3.65 -4.55 -19.06
N LYS A 724 -4.66 -5.34 -18.64
CA LYS A 724 -5.61 -6.00 -19.54
C LYS A 724 -7.04 -5.60 -19.24
N ARG A 725 -7.91 -5.72 -20.26
CA ARG A 725 -9.36 -5.58 -20.10
C ARG A 725 -9.87 -6.57 -19.04
N SER A 726 -10.36 -6.04 -17.93
CA SER A 726 -10.96 -6.85 -16.86
C SER A 726 -12.01 -6.02 -16.12
N LYS A 727 -12.79 -6.64 -15.23
CA LYS A 727 -13.71 -5.91 -14.33
C LYS A 727 -12.98 -4.97 -13.35
N ARG A 728 -11.65 -5.13 -13.24
CA ARG A 728 -10.71 -4.29 -12.49
C ARG A 728 -9.70 -3.66 -13.45
N GLY A 729 -10.08 -3.42 -14.71
CA GLY A 729 -9.22 -2.89 -15.79
C GLY A 729 -9.22 -1.36 -15.84
N SER A 730 -8.56 -0.77 -16.83
CA SER A 730 -8.73 0.65 -17.22
C SER A 730 -10.22 1.03 -17.26
N GLU A 731 -10.54 2.25 -16.80
CA GLU A 731 -11.92 2.76 -16.78
C GLU A 731 -12.55 2.70 -18.16
N ASN A 732 -11.77 3.06 -19.18
CA ASN A 732 -12.12 2.87 -20.57
C ASN A 732 -11.67 1.48 -21.06
N PRO A 733 -12.60 0.52 -21.23
CA PRO A 733 -12.25 -0.85 -21.58
C PRO A 733 -11.74 -1.00 -23.02
N TYR A 734 -11.75 0.08 -23.80
CA TYR A 734 -11.22 0.15 -25.17
C TYR A 734 -9.83 0.82 -25.21
N LEU A 735 -9.41 1.51 -24.16
CA LEU A 735 -8.04 1.98 -23.98
C LEU A 735 -7.25 0.97 -23.12
N VAL A 736 -6.78 -0.09 -23.76
CA VAL A 736 -6.05 -1.17 -23.08
C VAL A 736 -4.59 -0.80 -22.90
N TYR A 737 -4.12 -0.79 -21.65
CA TYR A 737 -2.76 -0.34 -21.32
C TYR A 737 -1.66 -1.23 -21.94
N ASP A 738 -1.84 -2.56 -22.01
CA ASP A 738 -0.89 -3.44 -22.73
C ASP A 738 -0.73 -3.03 -24.21
N ASN A 739 -1.82 -2.63 -24.89
CA ASN A 739 -1.75 -2.18 -26.28
C ASN A 739 -0.97 -0.86 -26.39
N MET A 740 -1.10 0.03 -25.41
CA MET A 740 -0.29 1.25 -25.34
C MET A 740 1.20 0.94 -25.12
N LEU A 741 1.54 0.01 -24.22
CA LEU A 741 2.92 -0.39 -23.99
C LEU A 741 3.54 -1.08 -25.21
N ASP A 742 2.75 -1.88 -25.92
CA ASP A 742 3.18 -2.53 -27.17
C ASP A 742 3.36 -1.50 -28.30
N ALA A 743 2.53 -0.45 -28.35
CA ALA A 743 2.63 0.62 -29.35
C ALA A 743 3.77 1.61 -29.07
N PHE A 744 3.90 2.09 -27.84
CA PHE A 744 4.78 3.21 -27.48
C PHE A 744 6.09 2.78 -26.82
N GLY A 745 6.15 1.57 -26.29
CA GLY A 745 7.32 1.01 -25.61
C GLY A 745 7.05 0.71 -24.13
N LYS A 746 7.65 -0.38 -23.63
CA LYS A 746 7.50 -0.82 -22.24
C LYS A 746 8.25 0.07 -21.26
N GLU A 747 9.23 0.84 -21.74
CA GLU A 747 10.00 1.79 -20.96
C GLU A 747 9.19 2.99 -20.47
N MET A 748 7.95 3.17 -20.94
CA MET A 748 7.05 4.17 -20.35
C MET A 748 6.62 3.77 -18.93
N ASP A 749 6.53 2.48 -18.63
CA ASP A 749 6.12 1.98 -17.32
C ASP A 749 7.32 2.07 -16.35
N ARG A 750 7.09 2.65 -15.18
CA ARG A 750 8.12 2.76 -14.14
C ARG A 750 8.10 1.49 -13.30
N HIS A 751 9.25 0.84 -13.16
CA HIS A 751 9.40 -0.45 -12.45
C HIS A 751 10.11 -0.30 -11.12
#